data_AF-A0A957CGK7-F1
#
_entry.id   AF-A0A957CGK7-F1
#
_cell.length_a   1.000
_cell.length_b   1.000
_cell.length_c   1.000
_cell.angle_alpha   90.00
_cell.angle_beta   90.00
_cell.angle_gamma   90.00
#
_symmetry.space_group_name_H-M   'P 1'
#
loop_
_entity.id
_entity.type
_entity.pdbx_description
1 polymer ?
#
loop_
_entity_poly.entity_id
_entity_poly.type
_entity_poly.pdbx_seq_one_letter_code
_entity_poly.pdbx_strand_id
1 'polypeptide(L)'
;MKRIFIPMFLLVTVLVSVLSLTSAGAETAVSQQNSKTYLPVITVPDEVGWSMAGANPERTSWTPTEVPGSLKPVWYRPIEAYIPQKVQIIIANGTLFVSTAKGLYTFNADNGAEGWVYPTEMPLGHSPTVTNGVVYVGGFDKKIHAINATNGQGLWTFEAEAGFQTNPLVVNNTVYMGSRDGYFYAVNAQTGQLKWKYQTDGPILFSAAYKDGVVFFASNDSYAYALNAANGSLVWRSAKLPGAGFNSFWPVVYEDRVIIASSRNYRGIDPGKFDPRDGEIIFPNRLSDPKGTLIGPLGNEPYKWVVGTPTIDMSKSETTVNGQTVPLTEFLEQYPWRRTIFVLDRFTGAEYSYDFDHDGKKEYAPISFTGGALGSIYPPIVGGDGVLYLQNMYMSNTDIPGGHITGWKLDTPHVSIISSNWGARDEPHTYVGGGNSIYWNLCCDRESGAIDLSTPNTNFVTNYNNGVRPPTQGADMSREPVYFAYNLPQWIPDYNIMTYVWPIYSKPMGGVYGGYNGAYGWHHDGNPPIPYEGKVYFHASNAIVAMEKNARNATALPLAEIVDVNDPTVPVVSKAEMTTLLSDEVQKMIDAGHLLPGYAPGPGKFDFQGHRICGESLMDYWHNPSDTIYILLRALPHVPAGQQAALRAYIQSEFNAYPPYQYAHIGWDSGTPRDNFT
;
A
#
# COMPACT_ATOMS: atom_id res chain seq x y z
N MET A 1 29.10 26.21 -58.58
CA MET A 1 30.36 27.02 -58.79
C MET A 1 30.45 28.15 -57.76
N LYS A 2 31.06 27.86 -56.60
CA LYS A 2 32.01 28.58 -55.73
C LYS A 2 31.64 30.05 -55.57
N ARG A 3 31.27 30.50 -54.31
CA ARG A 3 31.91 31.50 -53.42
C ARG A 3 31.02 32.74 -53.30
N ILE A 4 30.62 33.13 -52.06
CA ILE A 4 31.14 34.17 -51.15
C ILE A 4 30.01 35.17 -50.85
N PHE A 5 29.65 35.44 -49.46
CA PHE A 5 29.89 36.36 -48.33
C PHE A 5 28.64 37.23 -48.11
N ILE A 6 28.04 37.12 -46.89
CA ILE A 6 27.33 37.79 -45.78
C ILE A 6 27.39 39.31 -45.96
N PRO A 7 26.32 40.23 -45.28
CA PRO A 7 25.30 40.21 -44.23
C PRO A 7 24.33 41.38 -44.34
N MET A 8 23.02 41.16 -43.84
CA MET A 8 22.36 41.72 -42.64
C MET A 8 21.00 42.29 -43.04
N PHE A 9 19.82 41.78 -42.57
CA PHE A 9 18.92 42.39 -41.56
C PHE A 9 17.48 41.97 -41.87
N LEU A 10 16.69 41.23 -41.00
CA LEU A 10 15.54 41.45 -40.08
C LEU A 10 14.27 40.85 -40.70
N LEU A 11 13.64 39.81 -40.06
CA LEU A 11 12.28 39.83 -39.45
C LEU A 11 11.59 38.49 -39.68
N VAL A 12 11.28 37.67 -38.71
CA VAL A 12 10.35 36.91 -37.85
C VAL A 12 9.27 36.25 -38.73
N THR A 13 9.13 34.82 -38.75
CA THR A 13 8.06 33.97 -38.18
C THR A 13 8.06 32.61 -38.88
N VAL A 14 8.19 31.33 -38.27
CA VAL A 14 7.56 30.15 -37.65
C VAL A 14 7.75 28.94 -38.56
N LEU A 15 8.38 27.71 -38.13
CA LEU A 15 7.94 26.33 -37.86
C LEU A 15 9.03 25.35 -38.29
N VAL A 16 9.54 24.42 -37.45
CA VAL A 16 9.68 23.02 -37.02
C VAL A 16 10.95 22.43 -37.67
N SER A 17 12.00 21.91 -36.87
CA SER A 17 12.58 20.55 -36.65
C SER A 17 14.11 20.64 -36.72
N VAL A 18 14.80 20.32 -35.66
CA VAL A 18 15.69 19.29 -35.08
C VAL A 18 17.11 19.47 -35.63
N LEU A 19 18.12 19.88 -34.77
CA LEU A 19 19.21 19.14 -34.10
C LEU A 19 20.47 20.00 -34.10
N SER A 20 20.91 20.42 -32.90
CA SER A 20 22.15 19.92 -32.26
C SER A 20 22.66 20.97 -31.27
N LEU A 21 22.56 20.70 -29.97
CA LEU A 21 23.44 20.43 -28.81
C LEU A 21 24.43 21.58 -28.61
N THR A 22 24.08 22.45 -27.59
CA THR A 22 25.14 22.84 -26.64
C THR A 22 24.49 23.53 -25.43
N SER A 23 24.39 22.80 -24.28
CA SER A 23 24.64 22.95 -22.83
C SER A 23 25.20 24.34 -22.49
N ALA A 24 24.24 25.21 -22.03
CA ALA A 24 24.67 26.19 -21.00
C ALA A 24 23.45 26.99 -20.52
N GLY A 25 22.89 26.58 -19.29
CA GLY A 25 22.75 27.31 -18.01
C GLY A 25 21.87 28.56 -18.17
N ALA A 26 20.51 28.32 -18.01
CA ALA A 26 19.78 29.59 -17.69
C ALA A 26 19.01 29.39 -16.37
N GLU A 27 19.66 29.77 -15.20
CA GLU A 27 19.28 30.54 -13.99
C GLU A 27 18.35 31.71 -14.33
N THR A 28 17.02 31.48 -14.26
CA THR A 28 16.09 32.62 -14.10
C THR A 28 15.78 32.84 -12.62
N ALA A 29 16.40 33.92 -11.99
CA ALA A 29 16.15 35.00 -11.01
C ALA A 29 14.72 34.92 -10.44
N VAL A 30 14.60 34.20 -9.26
CA VAL A 30 13.66 34.07 -8.13
C VAL A 30 13.48 35.42 -7.45
N SER A 31 12.39 36.21 -7.75
CA SER A 31 11.70 37.20 -6.90
C SER A 31 11.34 36.59 -5.53
N GLN A 32 12.24 36.88 -4.48
CA GLN A 32 12.20 36.96 -3.00
C GLN A 32 10.84 37.47 -2.50
N GLN A 33 9.86 36.54 -2.60
CA GLN A 33 8.74 36.67 -1.63
C GLN A 33 8.36 35.29 -1.11
N ASN A 34 9.09 34.74 0.02
CA ASN A 34 8.84 33.81 1.14
C ASN A 34 9.44 32.43 0.84
N SER A 35 10.76 32.23 0.87
CA SER A 35 11.81 31.20 0.93
C SER A 35 11.22 29.82 1.26
N LYS A 36 10.13 29.35 0.55
CA LYS A 36 10.00 27.88 0.70
C LYS A 36 10.34 27.19 -0.63
N THR A 37 11.64 26.63 -0.85
CA THR A 37 12.15 25.75 -1.92
C THR A 37 11.30 24.48 -2.01
N TYR A 38 10.38 24.39 -2.99
CA TYR A 38 9.45 23.27 -3.30
C TYR A 38 10.24 22.06 -3.81
N LEU A 39 9.97 20.74 -3.20
CA LEU A 39 10.56 19.56 -3.85
C LEU A 39 10.16 19.52 -5.33
N PRO A 40 11.01 19.73 -6.22
CA PRO A 40 10.60 19.58 -7.63
C PRO A 40 10.16 18.14 -7.95
N VAL A 41 8.89 17.87 -8.12
CA VAL A 41 8.47 16.66 -8.86
C VAL A 41 9.20 16.60 -10.22
N ILE A 42 10.08 15.60 -10.31
CA ILE A 42 10.86 15.42 -11.57
C ILE A 42 9.89 15.11 -12.72
N THR A 43 8.53 14.59 -12.37
CA THR A 43 7.56 14.40 -13.48
C THR A 43 6.14 14.70 -12.98
N VAL A 44 5.67 15.83 -13.29
CA VAL A 44 4.25 16.16 -13.06
C VAL A 44 3.38 15.34 -14.03
N PRO A 45 2.51 14.40 -13.50
CA PRO A 45 1.69 13.65 -14.46
C PRO A 45 1.09 14.57 -15.53
N ASP A 46 1.79 14.77 -16.67
CA ASP A 46 1.49 15.60 -17.86
C ASP A 46 0.13 15.22 -18.44
N GLU A 47 -1.02 14.96 -17.63
CA GLU A 47 -2.26 14.99 -18.45
C GLU A 47 -3.37 14.23 -17.71
N VAL A 48 -4.26 14.81 -16.98
CA VAL A 48 -5.67 14.60 -16.58
C VAL A 48 -5.86 13.17 -16.07
N GLY A 49 -4.67 12.51 -15.28
CA GLY A 49 -5.14 11.23 -14.70
C GLY A 49 -4.02 10.56 -13.89
N TRP A 50 -4.22 9.58 -13.06
CA TRP A 50 -3.42 8.64 -12.25
C TRP A 50 -3.13 7.36 -13.05
N SER A 51 -2.10 7.47 -14.02
CA SER A 51 -1.89 6.40 -15.02
C SER A 51 -1.25 5.16 -14.36
N MET A 52 -0.95 5.32 -13.10
CA MET A 52 -0.39 4.19 -12.32
C MET A 52 -0.58 4.48 -10.83
N ALA A 53 -0.70 3.39 -10.05
CA ALA A 53 -0.68 3.63 -8.58
C ALA A 53 0.61 4.35 -8.17
N GLY A 54 0.53 5.32 -7.29
CA GLY A 54 1.67 6.18 -6.90
C GLY A 54 1.88 7.34 -7.89
N ALA A 55 1.05 7.42 -8.92
CA ALA A 55 0.83 8.57 -9.82
C ALA A 55 2.00 8.72 -10.79
N ASN A 56 3.25 8.31 -10.43
CA ASN A 56 4.42 8.50 -11.31
C ASN A 56 5.46 7.43 -11.02
N PRO A 57 6.49 7.30 -11.94
CA PRO A 57 7.47 6.21 -11.79
C PRO A 57 8.24 6.31 -10.46
N GLU A 58 8.24 7.48 -9.84
CA GLU A 58 8.94 7.61 -8.54
C GLU A 58 7.98 7.26 -7.39
N ARG A 59 6.70 7.07 -7.70
CA ARG A 59 5.64 6.58 -6.79
C ARG A 59 5.39 7.55 -5.64
N THR A 60 5.45 8.81 -6.00
CA THR A 60 5.30 9.85 -4.94
C THR A 60 3.82 10.10 -4.66
N SER A 61 3.00 9.57 -5.52
CA SER A 61 1.58 9.94 -5.40
C SER A 61 1.39 11.45 -5.29
N TRP A 62 2.33 12.09 -6.00
CA TRP A 62 2.42 13.55 -5.85
C TRP A 62 1.09 14.21 -6.27
N THR A 63 0.78 15.25 -5.39
CA THR A 63 -0.28 16.22 -5.72
C THR A 63 0.25 17.65 -5.51
N PRO A 64 -0.17 18.60 -6.34
CA PRO A 64 0.34 19.98 -6.18
C PRO A 64 -0.18 20.62 -4.89
N THR A 65 -1.05 19.89 -4.17
CA THR A 65 -1.66 20.48 -2.98
C THR A 65 -0.97 19.94 -1.72
N GLU A 66 -0.56 20.92 -0.89
CA GLU A 66 -0.06 20.56 0.46
C GLU A 66 -1.13 20.88 1.52
N VAL A 67 -1.26 19.86 2.42
CA VAL A 67 -2.18 20.18 3.53
C VAL A 67 -1.40 20.24 4.85
N PRO A 68 -1.10 21.51 5.27
CA PRO A 68 -0.23 21.64 6.45
C PRO A 68 -1.05 21.64 7.75
N GLY A 69 -0.36 21.35 8.83
CA GLY A 69 -0.95 21.64 10.16
C GLY A 69 -1.77 20.46 10.69
N SER A 70 -2.36 20.70 11.87
CA SER A 70 -3.22 19.67 12.50
C SER A 70 -4.57 19.57 11.76
N LEU A 71 -5.01 18.31 11.58
CA LEU A 71 -6.23 18.10 10.76
C LEU A 71 -7.32 17.48 11.61
N LYS A 72 -8.57 17.67 11.12
CA LYS A 72 -9.72 16.99 11.73
C LYS A 72 -10.59 16.36 10.63
N PRO A 73 -11.27 15.33 11.09
CA PRO A 73 -12.16 14.73 10.08
C PRO A 73 -13.30 15.71 9.69
N VAL A 74 -13.58 15.80 8.37
CA VAL A 74 -14.64 16.75 7.91
C VAL A 74 -15.80 15.93 7.35
N TRP A 75 -15.53 14.70 6.91
CA TRP A 75 -16.60 13.73 6.64
C TRP A 75 -15.99 12.32 6.57
N TYR A 76 -16.85 11.42 6.88
CA TYR A 76 -16.47 10.00 6.66
C TYR A 76 -17.66 9.24 6.09
N ARG A 77 -17.26 8.08 5.40
CA ARG A 77 -18.32 7.31 4.72
C ARG A 77 -18.02 5.81 4.92
N PRO A 78 -18.88 5.21 5.78
CA PRO A 78 -18.76 3.75 5.87
C PRO A 78 -19.41 3.05 4.68
N ILE A 79 -18.80 1.96 4.33
CA ILE A 79 -19.42 1.16 3.26
C ILE A 79 -19.43 -0.31 3.71
N GLU A 80 -20.36 -0.94 3.10
CA GLU A 80 -20.51 -2.36 3.50
C GLU A 80 -19.32 -3.19 3.01
N ALA A 81 -18.87 -2.77 1.79
CA ALA A 81 -17.84 -3.62 1.16
C ALA A 81 -16.47 -3.41 1.84
N TYR A 82 -15.77 -4.54 2.03
CA TYR A 82 -14.39 -4.48 2.54
C TYR A 82 -13.45 -3.83 1.51
N ILE A 83 -12.67 -2.93 2.06
CA ILE A 83 -11.61 -2.34 1.19
C ILE A 83 -10.30 -3.07 1.49
N PRO A 84 -9.76 -3.73 0.38
CA PRO A 84 -8.47 -4.40 0.61
C PRO A 84 -7.39 -3.43 1.12
N GLN A 85 -6.48 -3.95 1.83
CA GLN A 85 -5.48 -3.13 2.56
C GLN A 85 -4.54 -2.43 1.58
N LYS A 86 -4.31 -3.04 0.37
CA LYS A 86 -3.30 -2.46 -0.56
C LYS A 86 -3.98 -1.49 -1.54
N VAL A 87 -5.20 -1.05 -1.09
CA VAL A 87 -5.89 -0.16 -2.04
C VAL A 87 -5.54 1.29 -1.69
N GLN A 88 -4.86 1.91 -2.62
CA GLN A 88 -4.71 3.39 -2.55
C GLN A 88 -5.94 4.10 -3.12
N ILE A 89 -6.44 5.07 -2.34
CA ILE A 89 -7.54 5.87 -2.91
C ILE A 89 -7.00 6.73 -4.07
N ILE A 90 -7.74 6.53 -5.25
CA ILE A 90 -7.36 7.38 -6.40
C ILE A 90 -8.40 8.49 -6.58
N ILE A 91 -7.79 9.75 -6.71
CA ILE A 91 -8.74 10.89 -6.82
C ILE A 91 -8.49 11.61 -8.15
N ALA A 92 -9.61 11.83 -8.88
CA ALA A 92 -9.53 12.60 -10.15
C ALA A 92 -10.84 13.36 -10.37
N ASN A 93 -10.60 14.72 -10.72
CA ASN A 93 -11.75 15.62 -11.01
C ASN A 93 -12.81 15.56 -9.91
N GLY A 94 -12.37 15.52 -8.62
CA GLY A 94 -13.32 15.68 -7.49
C GLY A 94 -13.98 14.34 -7.14
N THR A 95 -13.57 13.20 -7.82
CA THR A 95 -14.19 11.90 -7.53
C THR A 95 -13.12 10.96 -6.95
N LEU A 96 -13.52 10.31 -5.81
CA LEU A 96 -12.66 9.27 -5.24
C LEU A 96 -13.05 7.90 -5.81
N PHE A 97 -11.98 7.15 -6.22
CA PHE A 97 -12.20 5.78 -6.73
C PHE A 97 -11.58 4.78 -5.74
N VAL A 98 -12.49 3.77 -5.39
CA VAL A 98 -11.99 2.85 -4.35
C VAL A 98 -12.37 1.41 -4.75
N SER A 99 -11.25 0.60 -4.95
CA SER A 99 -11.50 -0.84 -5.20
C SER A 99 -11.92 -1.55 -3.90
N THR A 100 -12.94 -2.43 -4.12
CA THR A 100 -13.47 -3.10 -2.91
C THR A 100 -13.75 -4.57 -3.23
N ALA A 101 -14.17 -5.22 -2.24
CA ALA A 101 -14.49 -6.64 -2.42
C ALA A 101 -15.77 -6.80 -3.25
N LYS A 102 -16.48 -5.69 -3.41
CA LYS A 102 -17.75 -5.83 -4.17
C LYS A 102 -17.71 -4.97 -5.42
N GLY A 103 -16.60 -4.61 -5.77
CA GLY A 103 -16.52 -3.81 -7.02
C GLY A 103 -15.84 -2.45 -6.76
N LEU A 104 -16.03 -1.58 -7.80
CA LEU A 104 -15.42 -0.24 -7.70
C LEU A 104 -16.45 0.79 -7.25
N TYR A 105 -16.10 1.41 -6.07
CA TYR A 105 -16.98 2.49 -5.57
C TYR A 105 -16.39 3.87 -5.88
N THR A 106 -17.38 4.86 -6.05
CA THR A 106 -16.89 6.25 -6.18
C THR A 106 -17.59 7.14 -5.15
N PHE A 107 -16.81 8.18 -4.82
CA PHE A 107 -17.37 9.15 -3.85
C PHE A 107 -16.97 10.57 -4.26
N ASN A 108 -17.91 11.45 -3.91
CA ASN A 108 -17.57 12.87 -4.10
C ASN A 108 -16.54 13.32 -3.05
N ALA A 109 -15.46 13.92 -3.56
CA ALA A 109 -14.33 14.27 -2.66
C ALA A 109 -14.73 15.36 -1.67
N ASP A 110 -15.71 16.17 -1.99
CA ASP A 110 -16.08 17.32 -1.14
C ASP A 110 -17.00 16.88 0.02
N ASN A 111 -17.84 15.91 -0.29
CA ASN A 111 -18.83 15.73 0.81
C ASN A 111 -19.00 14.23 1.12
N GLY A 112 -18.30 13.40 0.37
CA GLY A 112 -18.30 11.96 0.74
C GLY A 112 -19.53 11.23 0.20
N ALA A 113 -20.37 12.02 -0.64
CA ALA A 113 -21.57 11.35 -1.19
C ALA A 113 -21.18 10.24 -2.17
N GLU A 114 -21.89 9.05 -1.90
CA GLU A 114 -21.60 7.91 -2.80
C GLU A 114 -22.05 8.22 -4.23
N GLY A 115 -21.09 8.02 -5.20
CA GLY A 115 -21.44 8.12 -6.64
C GLY A 115 -21.89 6.75 -7.19
N TRP A 116 -21.35 6.42 -8.44
CA TRP A 116 -21.77 5.13 -9.04
C TRP A 116 -20.90 3.98 -8.51
N VAL A 117 -21.53 2.80 -8.58
CA VAL A 117 -20.80 1.56 -8.21
C VAL A 117 -20.78 0.63 -9.44
N TYR A 118 -19.55 0.16 -9.67
CA TYR A 118 -19.40 -0.88 -10.70
C TYR A 118 -19.16 -2.23 -10.01
N PRO A 119 -20.17 -3.05 -10.09
CA PRO A 119 -20.06 -4.30 -9.33
C PRO A 119 -19.24 -5.36 -10.07
N THR A 120 -18.51 -6.16 -9.26
CA THR A 120 -17.80 -7.33 -9.86
C THR A 120 -18.12 -8.58 -9.05
N GLU A 121 -17.88 -9.62 -9.85
CA GLU A 121 -18.23 -10.93 -9.23
C GLU A 121 -17.28 -11.29 -8.10
N MET A 122 -16.01 -10.89 -8.41
CA MET A 122 -14.98 -11.15 -7.38
C MET A 122 -14.25 -9.85 -7.03
N PRO A 123 -13.60 -9.86 -5.82
CA PRO A 123 -12.94 -8.63 -5.38
C PRO A 123 -11.96 -8.08 -6.42
N LEU A 124 -12.02 -6.82 -6.33
CA LEU A 124 -10.96 -6.17 -7.12
C LEU A 124 -9.63 -6.22 -6.36
N GLY A 125 -8.51 -6.65 -7.16
CA GLY A 125 -7.19 -6.95 -6.57
C GLY A 125 -6.61 -5.74 -5.84
N HIS A 126 -6.19 -4.59 -6.41
CA HIS A 126 -5.55 -3.45 -5.72
C HIS A 126 -6.18 -2.14 -6.22
N SER A 127 -5.36 -1.10 -6.39
CA SER A 127 -5.90 0.25 -6.69
C SER A 127 -6.18 0.39 -8.19
N PRO A 128 -7.30 1.18 -8.53
CA PRO A 128 -7.56 1.48 -9.94
C PRO A 128 -6.60 2.56 -10.48
N THR A 129 -6.61 2.67 -11.87
CA THR A 129 -5.96 3.81 -12.55
C THR A 129 -6.99 4.59 -13.38
N VAL A 130 -6.83 5.93 -13.25
CA VAL A 130 -7.77 6.75 -14.04
C VAL A 130 -6.98 7.64 -15.01
N THR A 131 -7.32 7.50 -16.32
CA THR A 131 -6.69 8.38 -17.34
C THR A 131 -7.65 8.56 -18.52
N ASN A 132 -7.67 9.81 -18.96
CA ASN A 132 -8.47 10.17 -20.14
C ASN A 132 -9.93 9.72 -19.97
N GLY A 133 -10.45 9.90 -18.73
CA GLY A 133 -11.91 9.71 -18.51
C GLY A 133 -12.25 8.21 -18.36
N VAL A 134 -11.21 7.32 -18.24
CA VAL A 134 -11.52 5.88 -18.12
C VAL A 134 -10.82 5.35 -16.86
N VAL A 135 -11.56 4.50 -16.16
CA VAL A 135 -10.95 3.81 -15.01
C VAL A 135 -10.62 2.36 -15.42
N TYR A 136 -9.36 2.00 -15.08
CA TYR A 136 -8.96 0.62 -15.33
C TYR A 136 -8.66 -0.08 -13.99
N VAL A 137 -9.15 -1.35 -13.98
CA VAL A 137 -8.92 -2.06 -12.70
C VAL A 137 -9.01 -3.57 -13.00
N GLY A 138 -8.11 -4.34 -12.27
CA GLY A 138 -8.15 -5.81 -12.39
C GLY A 138 -8.65 -6.46 -11.10
N GLY A 139 -9.10 -7.65 -11.31
CA GLY A 139 -9.67 -8.26 -10.09
C GLY A 139 -9.48 -9.78 -10.12
N PHE A 140 -9.82 -10.38 -9.13
CA PHE A 140 -9.69 -11.85 -8.96
C PHE A 140 -10.69 -12.59 -9.85
N ASP A 141 -11.55 -11.81 -10.45
CA ASP A 141 -12.48 -12.45 -11.42
C ASP A 141 -11.78 -12.71 -12.76
N LYS A 142 -10.44 -12.54 -12.78
CA LYS A 142 -9.57 -12.87 -13.94
C LYS A 142 -9.74 -11.84 -15.06
N LYS A 143 -10.32 -10.69 -14.63
CA LYS A 143 -10.58 -9.72 -15.72
C LYS A 143 -9.88 -8.40 -15.41
N ILE A 144 -9.52 -7.76 -16.58
CA ILE A 144 -9.27 -6.30 -16.54
C ILE A 144 -10.53 -5.56 -17.01
N HIS A 145 -10.88 -4.56 -16.16
CA HIS A 145 -12.10 -3.79 -16.52
C HIS A 145 -11.74 -2.36 -16.93
N ALA A 146 -12.37 -1.92 -18.07
CA ALA A 146 -12.35 -0.48 -18.42
C ALA A 146 -13.74 0.11 -18.22
N ILE A 147 -13.66 1.21 -17.43
CA ILE A 147 -14.97 1.75 -16.99
C ILE A 147 -14.97 3.27 -17.24
N ASN A 148 -16.13 3.70 -17.77
CA ASN A 148 -16.25 5.16 -17.92
C ASN A 148 -16.21 5.85 -16.55
N ALA A 149 -15.29 6.83 -16.40
CA ALA A 149 -15.02 7.40 -15.07
C ALA A 149 -16.16 8.30 -14.63
N THR A 150 -17.01 8.76 -15.54
CA THR A 150 -18.08 9.72 -15.20
C THR A 150 -19.37 8.98 -14.79
N ASN A 151 -19.62 7.88 -15.48
CA ASN A 151 -20.98 7.37 -15.18
C ASN A 151 -20.91 5.90 -14.79
N GLY A 152 -19.68 5.32 -14.83
CA GLY A 152 -19.55 3.95 -14.28
C GLY A 152 -19.92 2.88 -15.31
N GLN A 153 -20.18 3.33 -16.56
CA GLN A 153 -20.53 2.32 -17.58
C GLN A 153 -19.30 1.51 -18.00
N GLY A 154 -19.51 0.14 -17.96
CA GLY A 154 -18.43 -0.74 -18.47
C GLY A 154 -18.15 -0.51 -19.96
N LEU A 155 -16.88 -0.32 -20.24
CA LEU A 155 -16.55 -0.07 -21.67
C LEU A 155 -16.09 -1.38 -22.31
N TRP A 156 -15.15 -2.07 -21.64
CA TRP A 156 -14.74 -3.40 -22.14
C TRP A 156 -14.05 -4.17 -21.00
N THR A 157 -14.04 -5.53 -21.22
CA THR A 157 -13.24 -6.37 -20.30
C THR A 157 -12.27 -7.24 -21.10
N PHE A 158 -11.17 -7.56 -20.42
CA PHE A 158 -10.20 -8.55 -20.94
C PHE A 158 -10.07 -9.69 -19.91
N GLU A 159 -10.11 -10.95 -20.47
CA GLU A 159 -10.11 -12.09 -19.53
C GLU A 159 -8.79 -12.86 -19.66
N ALA A 160 -8.15 -13.19 -18.45
CA ALA A 160 -6.92 -14.01 -18.40
C ALA A 160 -7.25 -15.37 -17.77
N GLU A 161 -6.19 -16.13 -17.48
CA GLU A 161 -6.46 -17.50 -16.99
C GLU A 161 -6.48 -17.54 -15.47
N ALA A 162 -5.97 -16.45 -14.86
CA ALA A 162 -6.06 -16.30 -13.40
C ALA A 162 -6.25 -14.82 -13.04
N GLY A 163 -6.49 -14.54 -11.70
CA GLY A 163 -6.87 -13.17 -11.25
C GLY A 163 -5.69 -12.21 -11.26
N PHE A 164 -6.09 -10.98 -11.12
CA PHE A 164 -5.10 -9.90 -11.10
C PHE A 164 -5.01 -9.32 -9.69
N GLN A 165 -3.77 -9.25 -9.25
CA GLN A 165 -3.55 -8.60 -7.94
C GLN A 165 -2.53 -7.48 -8.08
N THR A 166 -2.49 -6.93 -9.24
CA THR A 166 -1.59 -5.80 -9.52
C THR A 166 -2.43 -4.58 -9.94
N ASN A 167 -1.80 -3.36 -9.83
CA ASN A 167 -2.44 -2.14 -10.36
C ASN A 167 -2.17 -1.97 -11.87
N PRO A 168 -3.23 -1.50 -12.56
CA PRO A 168 -3.00 -1.26 -14.00
C PRO A 168 -2.04 -0.09 -14.22
N LEU A 169 -1.03 -0.31 -15.17
CA LEU A 169 -0.23 0.79 -15.74
C LEU A 169 -0.76 1.16 -17.14
N VAL A 170 -1.16 2.46 -17.24
CA VAL A 170 -1.72 2.85 -18.55
C VAL A 170 -0.84 3.96 -19.14
N VAL A 171 -0.26 3.62 -20.26
CA VAL A 171 0.59 4.62 -20.93
C VAL A 171 0.53 4.37 -22.45
N ASN A 172 0.43 5.45 -23.17
CA ASN A 172 0.44 5.38 -24.65
C ASN A 172 -0.61 4.41 -25.16
N ASN A 173 -1.83 4.50 -24.65
CA ASN A 173 -3.02 3.75 -25.11
C ASN A 173 -2.87 2.23 -24.88
N THR A 174 -2.08 1.91 -23.86
CA THR A 174 -1.90 0.46 -23.54
C THR A 174 -2.05 0.27 -22.02
N VAL A 175 -2.81 -0.80 -21.68
CA VAL A 175 -2.91 -1.20 -20.27
C VAL A 175 -1.97 -2.39 -20.03
N TYR A 176 -1.08 -2.19 -19.00
CA TYR A 176 -0.16 -3.29 -18.64
C TYR A 176 -0.54 -3.84 -17.25
N MET A 177 -0.51 -5.23 -17.25
CA MET A 177 -0.87 -5.79 -15.93
C MET A 177 -0.33 -7.23 -15.84
N GLY A 178 0.23 -7.47 -14.61
CA GLY A 178 0.68 -8.84 -14.32
C GLY A 178 -0.45 -9.70 -13.72
N SER A 179 -0.37 -11.01 -14.05
CA SER A 179 -1.45 -11.91 -13.60
C SER A 179 -0.86 -13.07 -12.79
N ARG A 180 -1.71 -13.68 -12.02
CA ARG A 180 -1.30 -14.86 -11.20
C ARG A 180 -1.00 -16.06 -12.09
N ASP A 181 -1.38 -15.89 -13.26
CA ASP A 181 -1.10 -17.05 -14.13
C ASP A 181 0.33 -16.99 -14.69
N GLY A 182 1.10 -15.99 -14.24
CA GLY A 182 2.52 -15.96 -14.66
C GLY A 182 2.72 -15.15 -15.94
N TYR A 183 1.60 -14.50 -16.48
CA TYR A 183 1.78 -13.69 -17.71
C TYR A 183 1.68 -12.20 -17.37
N PHE A 184 2.54 -11.47 -18.06
CA PHE A 184 2.38 -10.00 -18.11
C PHE A 184 1.67 -9.57 -19.38
N TYR A 185 0.58 -8.86 -19.22
CA TYR A 185 -0.30 -8.57 -20.38
C TYR A 185 -0.19 -7.09 -20.76
N ALA A 186 -0.19 -6.85 -22.08
CA ALA A 186 -0.42 -5.50 -22.67
C ALA A 186 -1.69 -5.52 -23.53
N VAL A 187 -2.58 -4.69 -23.10
CA VAL A 187 -3.89 -4.68 -23.80
C VAL A 187 -4.19 -3.26 -24.30
N ASN A 188 -4.74 -3.23 -25.46
CA ASN A 188 -5.12 -1.91 -25.98
C ASN A 188 -6.12 -1.21 -25.06
N ALA A 189 -5.82 0.06 -24.67
CA ALA A 189 -6.64 0.77 -23.66
C ALA A 189 -8.02 1.13 -24.23
N GLN A 190 -8.14 1.23 -25.56
CA GLN A 190 -9.45 1.65 -26.16
C GLN A 190 -10.32 0.44 -26.44
N THR A 191 -9.67 -0.65 -26.83
CA THR A 191 -10.56 -1.71 -27.37
C THR A 191 -10.54 -2.91 -26.42
N GLY A 192 -9.44 -2.97 -25.57
CA GLY A 192 -9.35 -4.15 -24.67
C GLY A 192 -8.71 -5.36 -25.37
N GLN A 193 -8.23 -5.13 -26.63
CA GLN A 193 -7.63 -6.27 -27.36
C GLN A 193 -6.17 -6.48 -26.93
N LEU A 194 -5.91 -7.80 -26.86
CA LEU A 194 -4.53 -8.15 -26.47
C LEU A 194 -3.53 -7.64 -27.52
N LYS A 195 -2.51 -6.93 -27.03
CA LYS A 195 -1.43 -6.51 -27.96
C LYS A 195 -0.27 -7.52 -27.90
N TRP A 196 0.17 -7.78 -26.69
CA TRP A 196 1.18 -8.84 -26.50
C TRP A 196 1.15 -9.31 -25.04
N LYS A 197 1.73 -10.48 -24.82
CA LYS A 197 1.93 -10.95 -23.44
C LYS A 197 3.30 -11.63 -23.31
N TYR A 198 3.79 -11.66 -22.03
CA TYR A 198 5.11 -12.25 -21.75
C TYR A 198 4.99 -13.20 -20.55
N GLN A 199 5.64 -14.41 -20.80
CA GLN A 199 5.47 -15.46 -19.76
C GLN A 199 6.69 -15.47 -18.83
N THR A 200 6.37 -15.49 -17.47
CA THR A 200 7.41 -15.73 -16.45
C THR A 200 7.21 -17.11 -15.85
N ASP A 201 8.09 -17.45 -14.96
CA ASP A 201 7.98 -18.82 -14.41
C ASP A 201 7.26 -18.80 -13.05
N GLY A 202 6.77 -17.62 -12.68
CA GLY A 202 5.96 -17.52 -11.44
C GLY A 202 4.89 -16.43 -11.58
N PRO A 203 3.99 -16.42 -10.63
CA PRO A 203 2.94 -15.38 -10.65
C PRO A 203 3.53 -13.96 -10.57
N ILE A 204 2.76 -13.11 -11.22
CA ILE A 204 3.18 -11.68 -11.16
C ILE A 204 2.20 -10.93 -10.24
N LEU A 205 2.70 -10.56 -9.15
CA LEU A 205 1.83 -9.94 -8.12
C LEU A 205 2.30 -8.51 -7.84
N PHE A 206 3.25 -8.03 -8.82
CA PHE A 206 3.82 -6.69 -8.63
C PHE A 206 3.41 -5.78 -9.80
N SER A 207 2.92 -4.59 -9.34
CA SER A 207 2.54 -3.63 -10.41
C SER A 207 3.77 -3.15 -11.19
N ALA A 208 3.55 -2.76 -12.42
CA ALA A 208 4.66 -2.39 -13.32
C ALA A 208 4.89 -0.87 -13.28
N ALA A 209 6.14 -0.47 -13.70
CA ALA A 209 6.46 0.95 -13.93
C ALA A 209 6.96 1.12 -15.37
N TYR A 210 6.82 2.39 -15.79
CA TYR A 210 7.18 2.66 -17.20
C TYR A 210 8.14 3.86 -17.26
N LYS A 211 9.14 3.70 -18.16
CA LYS A 211 10.00 4.87 -18.48
C LYS A 211 10.68 4.65 -19.84
N ASP A 212 10.48 5.71 -20.69
CA ASP A 212 11.20 5.80 -21.98
C ASP A 212 11.01 4.52 -22.80
N GLY A 213 9.78 4.01 -22.86
CA GLY A 213 9.46 2.93 -23.82
C GLY A 213 9.70 1.54 -23.20
N VAL A 214 10.04 1.52 -21.89
CA VAL A 214 10.34 0.20 -21.28
C VAL A 214 9.46 0.04 -20.03
N VAL A 215 8.92 -1.16 -19.92
CA VAL A 215 8.11 -1.47 -18.71
C VAL A 215 8.94 -2.39 -17.80
N PHE A 216 8.83 -2.02 -16.46
CA PHE A 216 9.62 -2.76 -15.46
C PHE A 216 8.67 -3.42 -14.45
N PHE A 217 9.01 -4.68 -14.16
CA PHE A 217 8.19 -5.38 -13.16
C PHE A 217 8.99 -6.55 -12.58
N ALA A 218 8.36 -7.15 -11.49
CA ALA A 218 9.01 -8.34 -10.87
C ALA A 218 7.99 -9.48 -10.73
N SER A 219 8.60 -10.65 -10.64
CA SER A 219 7.74 -11.85 -10.58
C SER A 219 8.14 -12.72 -9.38
N ASN A 220 7.21 -13.43 -8.98
CA ASN A 220 7.53 -14.33 -7.85
C ASN A 220 8.48 -15.46 -8.27
N ASP A 221 8.98 -15.42 -9.42
CA ASP A 221 10.08 -16.35 -9.78
C ASP A 221 11.43 -15.74 -9.41
N SER A 222 11.46 -14.69 -8.66
CA SER A 222 12.62 -14.03 -8.01
C SER A 222 13.46 -13.25 -9.03
N TYR A 223 12.82 -12.86 -10.18
CA TYR A 223 13.53 -11.99 -11.15
C TYR A 223 12.76 -10.67 -11.29
N ALA A 224 13.58 -9.66 -11.69
CA ALA A 224 12.97 -8.42 -12.25
C ALA A 224 13.13 -8.38 -13.78
N TYR A 225 12.12 -7.74 -14.34
CA TYR A 225 12.12 -7.77 -15.82
C TYR A 225 11.97 -6.35 -16.38
N ALA A 226 12.60 -6.21 -17.55
CA ALA A 226 12.33 -5.02 -18.40
C ALA A 226 11.94 -5.47 -19.81
N LEU A 227 10.79 -4.95 -20.20
CA LEU A 227 10.31 -5.31 -21.55
C LEU A 227 10.12 -4.06 -22.40
N ASN A 228 10.43 -4.30 -23.67
CA ASN A 228 10.03 -3.23 -24.60
C ASN A 228 8.50 -3.04 -24.61
N ALA A 229 8.10 -1.78 -24.38
CA ALA A 229 6.64 -1.51 -24.18
C ALA A 229 5.87 -1.71 -25.49
N ALA A 230 6.47 -1.55 -26.60
CA ALA A 230 5.75 -1.61 -27.89
C ALA A 230 5.49 -3.07 -28.30
N ASN A 231 6.42 -3.95 -27.92
CA ASN A 231 6.18 -5.27 -28.57
C ASN A 231 6.37 -6.39 -27.56
N GLY A 232 6.82 -6.02 -26.39
CA GLY A 232 6.86 -7.04 -25.31
C GLY A 232 8.15 -7.84 -25.32
N SER A 233 9.12 -7.45 -26.21
CA SER A 233 10.38 -8.20 -26.21
C SER A 233 11.23 -7.88 -24.97
N LEU A 234 11.91 -8.96 -24.56
CA LEU A 234 12.72 -8.84 -23.33
C LEU A 234 13.92 -7.90 -23.57
N VAL A 235 13.99 -6.84 -22.75
CA VAL A 235 15.20 -5.98 -22.74
C VAL A 235 16.26 -6.60 -21.84
N TRP A 236 15.82 -6.88 -20.61
CA TRP A 236 16.74 -7.66 -19.75
C TRP A 236 15.91 -8.37 -18.66
N ARG A 237 16.55 -9.33 -18.23
CA ARG A 237 16.14 -10.04 -17.00
C ARG A 237 17.29 -10.00 -15.98
N SER A 238 16.94 -9.60 -14.69
CA SER A 238 18.02 -9.45 -13.70
C SER A 238 18.57 -10.83 -13.31
N ALA A 239 19.75 -10.78 -12.65
CA ALA A 239 20.09 -12.02 -11.92
C ALA A 239 19.02 -12.35 -10.86
N LYS A 240 19.03 -13.70 -10.60
CA LYS A 240 18.02 -14.09 -9.58
C LYS A 240 18.25 -13.31 -8.27
N LEU A 241 17.28 -12.57 -7.85
CA LEU A 241 17.40 -11.74 -6.63
C LEU A 241 17.18 -12.63 -5.39
N PRO A 242 18.18 -12.55 -4.52
CA PRO A 242 18.18 -13.41 -3.33
C PRO A 242 16.99 -13.11 -2.41
N GLY A 243 16.48 -14.28 -1.74
CA GLY A 243 15.35 -14.11 -0.80
C GLY A 243 14.06 -14.69 -1.38
N ALA A 244 13.11 -15.27 -0.47
CA ALA A 244 11.92 -16.07 -0.85
C ALA A 244 10.75 -15.16 -1.21
N GLY A 245 10.98 -14.13 -2.19
CA GLY A 245 9.73 -13.53 -2.72
C GLY A 245 9.72 -12.01 -2.47
N PHE A 246 8.91 -11.22 -3.27
CA PHE A 246 8.80 -9.75 -3.22
C PHE A 246 7.55 -9.35 -2.44
N ASN A 247 7.67 -8.51 -1.35
CA ASN A 247 6.54 -8.08 -0.49
C ASN A 247 6.09 -6.67 -0.87
N SER A 248 6.89 -5.96 -1.84
CA SER A 248 6.40 -4.61 -2.19
C SER A 248 5.53 -4.66 -3.46
N PHE A 249 4.52 -3.67 -3.67
CA PHE A 249 3.40 -3.56 -4.63
C PHE A 249 3.89 -3.21 -6.03
N TRP A 250 5.28 -2.50 -6.15
CA TRP A 250 5.65 -2.04 -7.50
C TRP A 250 7.09 -1.51 -7.50
N PRO A 251 7.85 -1.58 -8.69
CA PRO A 251 9.19 -0.98 -8.81
C PRO A 251 9.12 0.56 -8.86
N VAL A 252 10.24 1.16 -8.25
CA VAL A 252 10.43 2.63 -8.41
C VAL A 252 11.52 2.90 -9.45
N VAL A 253 11.04 3.76 -10.42
CA VAL A 253 12.05 4.13 -11.43
C VAL A 253 12.48 5.59 -11.21
N TYR A 254 13.81 5.70 -11.01
CA TYR A 254 14.38 7.04 -10.84
C TYR A 254 15.71 7.13 -11.60
N GLU A 255 15.68 8.07 -12.64
CA GLU A 255 16.88 8.22 -13.49
C GLU A 255 17.29 6.89 -14.11
N ASP A 256 18.44 6.44 -13.83
CA ASP A 256 18.90 5.21 -14.51
C ASP A 256 18.72 4.01 -13.57
N ARG A 257 17.76 4.16 -12.60
CA ARG A 257 17.65 3.09 -11.58
C ARG A 257 16.23 2.52 -11.59
N VAL A 258 16.25 1.18 -11.31
CA VAL A 258 14.99 0.51 -10.94
C VAL A 258 15.15 -0.03 -9.52
N ILE A 259 14.26 0.45 -8.63
CA ILE A 259 14.41 0.07 -7.21
C ILE A 259 13.26 -0.86 -6.84
N ILE A 260 13.71 -2.00 -6.25
CA ILE A 260 12.71 -3.01 -5.87
C ILE A 260 12.86 -3.32 -4.38
N ALA A 261 11.71 -3.26 -3.75
CA ALA A 261 11.74 -3.63 -2.32
C ALA A 261 11.34 -5.10 -2.14
N SER A 262 12.27 -6.04 -1.47
CA SER A 262 12.01 -7.48 -1.38
C SER A 262 11.44 -7.83 0.00
N SER A 263 10.22 -8.63 0.11
CA SER A 263 9.92 -8.94 1.53
C SER A 263 8.89 -10.08 1.59
N ARG A 264 9.23 -11.26 1.22
CA ARG A 264 8.18 -12.17 1.77
C ARG A 264 8.84 -13.31 2.53
N ASN A 265 9.95 -13.25 3.38
CA ASN A 265 10.12 -14.38 4.33
C ASN A 265 11.52 -14.31 4.95
N TYR A 266 11.67 -13.70 6.21
CA TYR A 266 12.35 -14.50 7.26
C TYR A 266 11.70 -14.21 8.61
N ARG A 267 10.43 -14.70 8.73
CA ARG A 267 9.55 -15.08 9.86
C ARG A 267 10.35 -15.70 11.00
N GLY A 268 10.91 -15.15 11.94
CA GLY A 268 10.97 -15.84 13.26
C GLY A 268 10.48 -17.30 13.19
N ILE A 269 11.43 -18.34 13.41
CA ILE A 269 11.70 -19.76 13.69
C ILE A 269 11.23 -20.61 12.49
N ASP A 270 11.43 -20.25 11.24
CA ASP A 270 11.70 -21.47 10.44
C ASP A 270 11.97 -21.07 8.99
N PRO A 271 13.26 -21.30 8.56
CA PRO A 271 13.24 -21.64 7.13
C PRO A 271 13.46 -23.15 6.90
N GLY A 272 12.37 -23.89 6.58
CA GLY A 272 12.55 -25.36 6.50
C GLY A 272 12.88 -25.96 7.87
N LYS A 273 12.11 -25.81 8.92
CA LYS A 273 12.04 -26.17 10.35
C LYS A 273 13.03 -25.35 11.18
N PHE A 274 12.74 -24.26 11.91
CA PHE A 274 13.34 -23.62 13.09
C PHE A 274 13.19 -24.56 14.29
N ASP A 275 14.35 -25.16 14.73
CA ASP A 275 14.93 -25.40 16.06
C ASP A 275 15.11 -24.08 16.83
N PRO A 276 14.23 -23.66 17.75
CA PRO A 276 14.43 -22.62 18.77
C PRO A 276 15.83 -22.68 19.38
N ARG A 277 16.78 -23.53 18.83
CA ARG A 277 18.13 -23.59 19.42
C ARG A 277 19.16 -23.10 18.41
N ASP A 278 18.69 -22.61 17.10
CA ASP A 278 19.75 -21.84 16.40
C ASP A 278 19.88 -20.43 16.97
N GLY A 279 19.97 -20.31 18.27
CA GLY A 279 20.69 -19.31 19.08
C GLY A 279 21.35 -18.23 18.23
N GLU A 280 20.99 -18.11 16.88
CA GLU A 280 21.73 -17.05 16.15
C GLU A 280 20.75 -15.99 15.63
N ILE A 281 19.75 -15.61 16.47
CA ILE A 281 18.77 -14.51 16.34
C ILE A 281 19.53 -13.17 16.23
N ILE A 282 20.00 -12.64 15.08
CA ILE A 282 20.32 -11.25 14.70
C ILE A 282 19.34 -10.28 15.37
N PHE A 283 18.69 -10.72 16.61
CA PHE A 283 18.23 -9.57 17.40
C PHE A 283 19.28 -9.25 18.48
N PRO A 284 20.06 -8.14 18.43
CA PRO A 284 20.78 -8.09 19.73
C PRO A 284 19.87 -8.54 20.88
N ASN A 285 19.33 -9.73 21.05
CA ASN A 285 18.97 -10.46 22.28
C ASN A 285 18.34 -9.54 23.33
N ARG A 286 16.91 -9.39 23.46
CA ARG A 286 15.97 -9.60 24.59
C ARG A 286 15.11 -8.34 24.78
N LEU A 287 13.86 -8.33 24.35
CA LEU A 287 12.73 -7.56 24.93
C LEU A 287 13.05 -7.08 26.34
N SER A 288 14.38 -7.40 26.83
CA SER A 288 14.85 -6.68 28.03
C SER A 288 16.34 -6.33 27.90
N ASP A 289 16.96 -5.82 26.89
CA ASP A 289 18.39 -5.45 26.83
C ASP A 289 18.52 -3.94 26.59
N PRO A 290 18.84 -3.08 27.65
CA PRO A 290 19.46 -1.76 27.86
C PRO A 290 20.89 -1.71 27.34
N LYS A 291 21.30 -1.82 25.90
CA LYS A 291 22.63 -1.29 25.53
C LYS A 291 22.93 -1.65 24.07
N GLY A 292 22.81 -0.62 22.92
CA GLY A 292 23.66 0.53 22.48
C GLY A 292 24.89 0.06 21.73
N THR A 293 24.69 -0.44 20.41
CA THR A 293 25.75 0.20 19.60
C THR A 293 25.13 0.78 18.32
N LEU A 294 25.35 2.00 18.12
CA LEU A 294 25.12 2.87 16.96
C LEU A 294 25.37 2.13 15.63
N ILE A 295 24.38 2.07 14.69
CA ILE A 295 24.88 1.74 13.33
C ILE A 295 25.55 2.99 12.73
N GLY A 296 26.71 3.48 13.48
CA GLY A 296 27.59 4.46 12.81
C GLY A 296 27.44 5.86 13.44
N PRO A 297 28.36 6.74 13.29
CA PRO A 297 28.37 8.10 13.87
C PRO A 297 27.28 8.97 13.22
N LEU A 298 26.59 9.82 14.14
CA LEU A 298 25.61 10.82 13.65
C LEU A 298 26.35 12.02 13.04
N GLY A 299 25.95 12.22 11.84
CA GLY A 299 26.50 13.43 11.20
C GLY A 299 25.39 14.35 10.68
N ASN A 300 25.76 15.74 10.59
CA ASN A 300 24.80 16.75 10.06
C ASN A 300 25.15 17.12 8.62
N GLU A 301 25.51 16.13 7.87
CA GLU A 301 26.04 16.47 6.53
C GLU A 301 24.91 17.02 5.64
N PRO A 302 25.18 18.17 5.00
CA PRO A 302 24.24 18.71 4.01
C PRO A 302 24.44 18.08 2.62
N TYR A 303 23.39 17.62 2.02
CA TYR A 303 23.47 17.24 0.58
C TYR A 303 22.05 17.12 0.01
N LYS A 304 21.69 17.68 -1.19
CA LYS A 304 20.48 17.66 -2.03
C LYS A 304 19.21 17.65 -1.17
N TRP A 305 19.25 17.57 0.37
CA TRP A 305 18.08 17.73 1.23
C TRP A 305 18.27 18.88 2.21
N VAL A 306 17.34 19.00 3.21
CA VAL A 306 17.34 20.21 4.06
C VAL A 306 18.56 20.18 4.99
N VAL A 307 19.49 21.13 4.84
CA VAL A 307 20.72 21.25 5.64
C VAL A 307 20.38 21.25 7.14
N GLY A 308 21.18 20.37 7.88
CA GLY A 308 20.99 20.42 9.36
C GLY A 308 20.22 19.18 9.84
N THR A 309 19.78 18.36 8.88
CA THR A 309 19.08 17.14 9.30
C THR A 309 20.11 16.05 9.65
N PRO A 310 19.97 15.41 10.79
CA PRO A 310 20.91 14.37 11.22
C PRO A 310 20.92 13.17 10.27
N THR A 311 22.20 12.60 10.11
CA THR A 311 22.33 11.42 9.23
C THR A 311 23.23 10.39 9.89
N ILE A 312 22.88 9.10 9.47
CA ILE A 312 23.74 8.00 9.94
C ILE A 312 24.68 7.56 8.81
N ASP A 313 26.00 7.46 9.21
CA ASP A 313 26.95 6.90 8.23
C ASP A 313 26.98 5.36 8.36
N MET A 314 26.41 4.71 7.32
CA MET A 314 26.20 3.24 7.42
C MET A 314 27.50 2.48 7.14
N SER A 315 28.43 3.12 6.52
CA SER A 315 29.71 2.42 6.29
C SER A 315 30.46 2.18 7.61
N LYS A 316 30.09 2.81 8.58
CA LYS A 316 30.80 2.63 9.86
C LYS A 316 29.91 1.85 10.83
N SER A 317 28.80 1.36 10.23
CA SER A 317 27.87 0.66 11.14
C SER A 317 28.30 -0.81 11.26
N GLU A 318 28.02 -1.39 12.53
CA GLU A 318 28.39 -2.81 12.75
C GLU A 318 27.19 -3.58 13.31
N THR A 319 27.20 -4.89 12.93
CA THR A 319 26.23 -5.79 13.57
C THR A 319 26.95 -7.03 14.13
N THR A 320 26.28 -7.78 15.00
CA THR A 320 26.91 -8.96 15.63
C THR A 320 26.38 -10.24 14.97
N VAL A 321 27.35 -11.11 14.49
CA VAL A 321 27.03 -12.42 13.91
C VAL A 321 27.84 -13.48 14.64
N ASN A 322 27.11 -14.39 15.45
CA ASN A 322 27.80 -15.46 16.22
C ASN A 322 28.77 -14.88 17.24
N GLY A 323 28.32 -13.77 17.88
CA GLY A 323 29.15 -13.21 18.97
C GLY A 323 30.31 -12.36 18.44
N GLN A 324 30.35 -12.20 17.06
CA GLN A 324 31.44 -11.36 16.48
C GLN A 324 30.85 -10.11 15.83
N THR A 325 31.61 -9.05 16.04
CA THR A 325 31.19 -7.77 15.43
C THR A 325 31.60 -7.76 13.94
N VAL A 326 30.54 -7.57 13.12
CA VAL A 326 30.80 -7.48 11.67
C VAL A 326 30.21 -6.18 11.11
N PRO A 327 31.01 -5.58 10.13
CA PRO A 327 30.42 -4.40 9.48
C PRO A 327 29.08 -4.74 8.80
N LEU A 328 28.06 -3.85 9.06
CA LEU A 328 26.74 -4.08 8.46
C LEU A 328 26.83 -4.25 6.94
N THR A 329 27.67 -3.43 6.30
CA THR A 329 27.80 -3.51 4.82
C THR A 329 28.39 -4.87 4.41
N GLU A 330 29.13 -5.51 5.25
CA GLU A 330 29.67 -6.85 4.93
C GLU A 330 28.64 -7.94 5.27
N PHE A 331 27.86 -7.68 6.27
CA PHE A 331 26.79 -8.62 6.65
C PHE A 331 25.82 -8.85 5.47
N LEU A 332 25.44 -7.84 4.79
CA LEU A 332 24.45 -7.98 3.70
C LEU A 332 25.08 -8.68 2.49
N GLU A 333 26.36 -8.68 2.51
CA GLU A 333 27.03 -9.50 1.46
C GLU A 333 27.00 -10.98 1.81
N GLN A 334 27.29 -11.23 3.07
CA GLN A 334 27.36 -12.65 3.51
C GLN A 334 25.97 -13.28 3.58
N TYR A 335 25.03 -12.30 3.71
CA TYR A 335 23.65 -12.83 3.82
C TYR A 335 22.74 -12.05 2.86
N PRO A 336 22.87 -12.31 1.60
CA PRO A 336 22.16 -11.55 0.56
C PRO A 336 20.64 -11.72 0.67
N TRP A 337 20.17 -12.82 1.33
CA TRP A 337 18.70 -13.02 1.46
C TRP A 337 18.13 -12.09 2.52
N ARG A 338 19.01 -11.32 3.13
CA ARG A 338 18.52 -10.37 4.15
C ARG A 338 18.40 -8.96 3.58
N ARG A 339 18.76 -8.83 2.34
CA ARG A 339 18.62 -7.50 1.72
C ARG A 339 17.14 -7.22 1.43
N THR A 340 16.77 -5.91 1.65
CA THR A 340 15.33 -5.58 1.54
C THR A 340 15.10 -4.59 0.39
N ILE A 341 16.25 -4.12 -0.16
CA ILE A 341 16.13 -3.22 -1.33
C ILE A 341 17.18 -3.65 -2.37
N PHE A 342 16.65 -3.71 -3.62
CA PHE A 342 17.58 -3.95 -4.75
C PHE A 342 17.54 -2.75 -5.72
N VAL A 343 18.74 -2.24 -6.00
CA VAL A 343 18.85 -1.11 -6.95
C VAL A 343 19.50 -1.63 -8.24
N LEU A 344 18.64 -1.60 -9.27
CA LEU A 344 19.12 -2.16 -10.55
C LEU A 344 19.35 -1.05 -11.57
N ASP A 345 20.40 -1.36 -12.38
CA ASP A 345 20.61 -0.48 -13.56
C ASP A 345 19.44 -0.65 -14.55
N ARG A 346 18.86 0.46 -14.88
CA ARG A 346 17.62 0.41 -15.66
C ARG A 346 17.88 -0.12 -17.07
N PHE A 347 19.07 -0.01 -17.56
CA PHE A 347 19.33 -0.40 -18.96
C PHE A 347 19.85 -1.84 -19.01
N THR A 348 20.49 -2.29 -17.91
CA THR A 348 21.14 -3.61 -18.08
C THR A 348 20.52 -4.62 -17.11
N GLY A 349 19.86 -4.11 -16.03
CA GLY A 349 19.28 -5.03 -15.03
C GLY A 349 20.31 -5.48 -14.00
N ALA A 350 21.57 -4.98 -14.20
CA ALA A 350 22.60 -5.31 -13.18
C ALA A 350 22.38 -4.51 -11.89
N GLU A 351 22.57 -5.25 -10.77
CA GLU A 351 22.39 -4.53 -9.50
C GLU A 351 23.60 -3.64 -9.21
N TYR A 352 23.32 -2.45 -8.70
CA TYR A 352 24.41 -1.53 -8.33
C TYR A 352 25.13 -2.07 -7.09
N SER A 353 26.48 -2.00 -7.21
CA SER A 353 27.28 -2.32 -6.00
C SER A 353 28.18 -1.13 -5.65
N TYR A 354 28.44 -1.09 -4.37
CA TYR A 354 29.24 0.04 -3.86
C TYR A 354 30.43 -0.51 -3.05
N ASP A 355 31.42 0.40 -2.85
CA ASP A 355 32.50 0.10 -1.87
C ASP A 355 32.63 1.26 -0.87
N PHE A 356 31.60 1.35 -0.03
CA PHE A 356 31.46 2.54 0.82
C PHE A 356 32.64 2.68 1.78
N ASP A 357 33.32 1.53 2.14
CA ASP A 357 34.43 1.65 3.12
C ASP A 357 35.78 1.44 2.44
N HIS A 358 35.83 1.33 1.13
CA HIS A 358 37.06 1.29 0.28
C HIS A 358 37.93 0.09 0.66
N ASP A 359 37.25 -1.08 0.91
CA ASP A 359 38.07 -2.29 1.24
C ASP A 359 38.15 -3.23 0.04
N GLY A 360 37.63 -2.70 -1.19
CA GLY A 360 37.78 -3.50 -2.44
C GLY A 360 36.64 -4.54 -2.56
N LYS A 361 35.79 -4.67 -1.52
CA LYS A 361 34.65 -5.60 -1.59
C LYS A 361 33.36 -4.85 -1.94
N LYS A 362 32.43 -5.61 -2.77
CA LYS A 362 31.18 -4.96 -3.21
C LYS A 362 30.18 -4.89 -2.05
N GLU A 363 29.63 -3.69 -1.94
CA GLU A 363 28.50 -3.50 -1.01
C GLU A 363 27.23 -3.13 -1.76
N TYR A 364 26.12 -3.33 -0.99
CA TYR A 364 24.82 -3.01 -1.64
C TYR A 364 24.05 -2.03 -0.77
N ALA A 365 22.84 -1.74 -1.29
CA ALA A 365 22.08 -0.74 -0.52
C ALA A 365 22.10 -1.04 0.99
N PRO A 366 22.56 -0.05 1.77
CA PRO A 366 22.73 -0.28 3.21
C PRO A 366 21.41 -0.12 3.99
N ILE A 367 20.38 -0.71 3.35
CA ILE A 367 19.06 -0.54 4.00
C ILE A 367 18.68 -1.88 4.65
N SER A 368 18.48 -1.73 5.96
CA SER A 368 18.08 -2.96 6.67
C SER A 368 16.63 -2.82 7.17
N PHE A 369 15.94 -3.98 7.16
CA PHE A 369 14.56 -4.03 7.69
C PHE A 369 14.48 -5.12 8.77
N THR A 370 13.93 -4.78 9.99
CA THR A 370 13.57 -5.86 10.94
C THR A 370 12.18 -5.61 11.51
N GLY A 371 11.14 -6.57 11.27
CA GLY A 371 9.77 -6.38 11.81
C GLY A 371 8.87 -7.54 11.41
N GLY A 372 7.75 -7.73 12.25
CA GLY A 372 6.74 -8.82 12.15
C GLY A 372 6.27 -9.04 10.71
N ALA A 373 5.77 -10.20 10.29
CA ALA A 373 5.24 -10.83 9.06
C ALA A 373 4.87 -9.78 8.02
N LEU A 374 5.11 -8.27 8.30
CA LEU A 374 4.30 -7.41 7.42
C LEU A 374 5.21 -6.46 6.63
N GLY A 375 6.64 -6.48 6.88
CA GLY A 375 7.57 -5.69 6.03
C GLY A 375 6.92 -4.43 5.45
N SER A 376 7.70 -3.40 4.49
CA SER A 376 7.22 -2.17 3.81
C SER A 376 6.26 -2.53 2.67
N ILE A 377 5.00 -2.95 2.91
CA ILE A 377 3.97 -3.31 1.90
C ILE A 377 3.78 -2.15 0.92
N TYR A 378 4.25 -0.90 1.29
CA TYR A 378 4.20 0.20 0.31
C TYR A 378 5.64 0.59 -0.09
N PRO A 379 5.86 0.64 -1.40
CA PRO A 379 7.23 0.85 -1.91
C PRO A 379 7.79 2.22 -1.50
N PRO A 380 9.13 2.28 -1.50
CA PRO A 380 9.79 3.57 -1.26
C PRO A 380 9.38 4.62 -2.31
N ILE A 381 9.52 5.85 -1.86
CA ILE A 381 9.35 6.94 -2.85
C ILE A 381 10.67 7.70 -2.98
N VAL A 382 10.80 8.16 -4.21
CA VAL A 382 11.98 9.02 -4.39
C VAL A 382 11.51 10.46 -4.62
N GLY A 383 11.96 11.29 -3.56
CA GLY A 383 11.56 12.72 -3.67
C GLY A 383 12.34 13.45 -4.76
N GLY A 384 11.85 14.68 -5.14
CA GLY A 384 12.57 15.54 -6.13
C GLY A 384 14.01 15.83 -5.71
N ASP A 385 14.34 15.56 -4.48
CA ASP A 385 15.71 15.80 -3.98
C ASP A 385 16.61 14.58 -4.22
N GLY A 386 16.01 13.55 -4.86
CA GLY A 386 16.84 12.38 -5.22
C GLY A 386 17.04 11.45 -4.02
N VAL A 387 16.26 11.67 -2.93
CA VAL A 387 16.40 10.84 -1.73
C VAL A 387 15.29 9.78 -1.75
N LEU A 388 15.75 8.59 -1.42
CA LEU A 388 14.78 7.47 -1.33
C LEU A 388 14.22 7.37 0.10
N TYR A 389 12.89 7.55 0.14
CA TYR A 389 12.25 7.54 1.47
C TYR A 389 11.55 6.18 1.68
N LEU A 390 11.86 5.67 2.78
CA LEU A 390 11.29 4.36 3.12
C LEU A 390 11.36 4.15 4.64
N GLN A 391 10.57 3.12 5.02
CA GLN A 391 10.65 2.82 6.45
C GLN A 391 11.90 1.95 6.73
N ASN A 392 12.68 2.48 7.54
CA ASN A 392 13.85 1.70 7.98
C ASN A 392 13.79 1.48 9.50
N MET A 393 14.12 0.08 9.93
CA MET A 393 14.10 -0.20 11.40
C MET A 393 15.53 -0.26 11.93
N TYR A 394 16.10 0.87 12.46
CA TYR A 394 17.42 0.66 13.08
C TYR A 394 17.26 0.52 14.59
N MET A 395 17.30 -0.76 15.20
CA MET A 395 17.35 -0.99 16.67
C MET A 395 18.56 -0.26 17.28
N SER A 396 18.14 0.93 17.86
CA SER A 396 19.27 1.69 18.48
C SER A 396 18.95 1.96 19.95
N ASN A 397 19.65 1.46 20.74
CA ASN A 397 19.87 2.05 22.08
C ASN A 397 19.19 3.43 22.21
N THR A 398 18.70 3.91 23.27
CA THR A 398 17.98 5.16 23.64
C THR A 398 18.32 6.30 22.68
N ASP A 399 19.31 6.25 21.52
CA ASP A 399 19.80 7.42 20.78
C ASP A 399 19.34 7.37 19.33
N ILE A 400 18.70 6.20 18.75
CA ILE A 400 18.07 6.14 17.41
C ILE A 400 16.71 5.42 17.55
N PRO A 401 15.55 6.12 17.54
CA PRO A 401 14.25 5.49 17.73
C PRO A 401 13.87 4.58 16.57
N GLY A 402 13.55 3.32 16.84
CA GLY A 402 13.10 2.27 15.90
C GLY A 402 11.76 2.64 15.25
N GLY A 403 11.66 2.33 13.80
CA GLY A 403 10.30 2.23 13.17
C GLY A 403 9.94 3.52 12.44
N HIS A 404 11.02 4.42 11.92
CA HIS A 404 10.64 5.70 11.26
C HIS A 404 10.94 5.62 9.76
N ILE A 405 10.20 6.63 9.11
CA ILE A 405 10.55 6.85 7.70
C ILE A 405 11.91 7.57 7.62
N THR A 406 12.83 6.94 6.94
CA THR A 406 14.17 7.55 6.74
C THR A 406 14.40 7.84 5.25
N GLY A 407 15.45 8.61 5.10
CA GLY A 407 15.81 8.93 3.71
C GLY A 407 17.25 8.47 3.39
N TRP A 408 17.25 7.52 2.40
CA TRP A 408 18.61 7.12 1.95
C TRP A 408 19.07 7.98 0.76
N LYS A 409 20.33 8.37 0.94
CA LYS A 409 20.98 9.06 -0.20
C LYS A 409 21.57 8.04 -1.19
N LEU A 410 20.91 8.09 -2.29
CA LEU A 410 21.34 7.02 -3.21
C LEU A 410 22.84 7.13 -3.52
N ASP A 411 23.52 6.05 -3.39
CA ASP A 411 24.95 5.89 -3.75
C ASP A 411 25.86 6.36 -2.62
N THR A 412 25.23 6.70 -1.56
CA THR A 412 26.09 7.07 -0.40
C THR A 412 25.79 6.11 0.76
N PRO A 413 26.73 6.15 1.71
CA PRO A 413 26.46 5.32 2.89
C PRO A 413 25.59 6.05 3.93
N HIS A 414 24.94 7.12 3.47
CA HIS A 414 24.32 8.00 4.48
C HIS A 414 22.79 7.81 4.42
N VAL A 415 22.27 7.65 5.65
CA VAL A 415 20.80 7.56 5.80
C VAL A 415 20.35 8.68 6.76
N SER A 416 19.41 9.47 6.25
CA SER A 416 18.96 10.64 7.03
C SER A 416 17.82 10.25 7.97
N ILE A 417 17.83 10.95 9.10
CA ILE A 417 16.71 10.78 10.06
C ILE A 417 15.74 11.95 9.92
N ILE A 418 14.68 11.70 9.28
CA ILE A 418 13.85 12.87 8.87
C ILE A 418 12.64 12.96 9.78
N SER A 419 12.39 12.02 10.55
CA SER A 419 11.24 12.10 11.46
C SER A 419 11.74 12.19 12.91
N SER A 420 11.04 13.04 13.76
CA SER A 420 11.46 13.32 15.15
C SER A 420 10.64 12.44 16.11
N ASN A 421 9.62 11.69 15.64
CA ASN A 421 8.66 11.00 16.52
C ASN A 421 8.89 9.48 16.46
N TRP A 422 8.24 8.82 17.61
CA TRP A 422 8.36 7.36 17.78
C TRP A 422 7.31 6.64 16.93
N GLY A 423 7.84 5.58 15.93
CA GLY A 423 6.97 4.64 15.21
C GLY A 423 7.27 3.19 15.65
N ALA A 424 6.13 2.34 15.89
CA ALA A 424 6.28 0.92 16.23
C ALA A 424 7.30 0.22 15.31
N ARG A 425 8.32 -0.43 15.91
CA ARG A 425 9.45 -1.18 15.34
C ARG A 425 8.96 -2.32 14.44
N ASP A 426 7.94 -2.98 14.77
CA ASP A 426 7.48 -4.21 14.07
C ASP A 426 6.20 -3.93 13.28
N GLU A 427 5.94 -2.43 13.01
CA GLU A 427 4.67 -2.23 12.29
C GLU A 427 4.93 -1.48 10.98
N PRO A 428 4.26 -1.82 9.93
CA PRO A 428 4.47 -1.18 8.63
C PRO A 428 3.87 0.23 8.58
N HIS A 429 4.63 1.12 7.73
CA HIS A 429 4.08 2.45 7.41
C HIS A 429 3.69 2.50 5.93
N THR A 430 2.62 3.27 5.79
CA THR A 430 2.37 3.68 4.38
C THR A 430 2.63 5.18 4.22
N TYR A 431 3.17 5.46 2.97
CA TYR A 431 3.47 6.91 2.86
C TYR A 431 3.36 7.34 1.41
N VAL A 432 3.08 8.64 1.20
CA VAL A 432 3.04 9.30 -0.12
C VAL A 432 3.71 10.66 -0.01
N GLY A 433 4.13 11.08 -1.14
CA GLY A 433 4.68 12.48 -1.16
C GLY A 433 3.64 13.48 -1.63
N GLY A 434 3.59 14.78 -1.00
CA GLY A 434 2.78 15.94 -1.42
C GLY A 434 3.53 17.25 -1.12
N GLY A 435 3.77 18.04 -2.22
CA GLY A 435 4.58 19.25 -1.93
C GLY A 435 5.90 18.88 -1.24
N ASN A 436 6.23 19.56 0.05
CA ASN A 436 7.47 19.28 0.82
C ASN A 436 7.18 18.37 2.01
N SER A 437 6.16 17.49 1.79
CA SER A 437 5.79 16.70 2.97
C SER A 437 5.69 15.22 2.58
N ILE A 438 6.04 14.46 3.51
CA ILE A 438 5.68 13.02 3.44
C ILE A 438 4.53 12.75 4.41
N TYR A 439 3.41 12.25 3.72
CA TYR A 439 2.26 11.85 4.54
C TYR A 439 2.34 10.35 4.87
N TRP A 440 2.03 10.07 6.10
CA TRP A 440 2.25 8.66 6.49
C TRP A 440 1.10 8.20 7.39
N ASN A 441 0.89 6.92 7.29
CA ASN A 441 -0.08 6.23 8.16
C ASN A 441 0.55 4.98 8.77
N LEU A 442 0.27 4.88 10.10
CA LEU A 442 0.90 3.76 10.81
C LEU A 442 -0.12 2.63 10.99
N CYS A 443 0.31 1.40 11.01
CA CYS A 443 -0.48 0.16 11.08
C CYS A 443 -1.81 0.38 11.83
N CYS A 444 -2.97 -0.24 11.18
CA CYS A 444 -4.33 -0.29 11.81
C CYS A 444 -4.85 1.11 12.09
N ASP A 445 -4.24 2.10 11.37
CA ASP A 445 -4.74 3.48 11.51
C ASP A 445 -4.59 3.99 12.95
N ARG A 446 -3.50 3.51 13.59
CA ARG A 446 -3.26 3.95 14.97
C ARG A 446 -2.83 5.42 15.01
N GLU A 447 -1.94 5.65 13.98
CA GLU A 447 -1.44 7.05 13.93
C GLU A 447 -1.22 7.46 12.46
N SER A 448 -1.48 8.73 12.29
CA SER A 448 -1.24 9.26 10.92
C SER A 448 -0.78 10.72 11.02
N GLY A 449 0.13 11.02 10.06
CA GLY A 449 0.60 12.43 10.09
C GLY A 449 1.39 12.76 8.81
N ALA A 450 2.15 13.88 8.97
CA ALA A 450 2.98 14.31 7.82
C ALA A 450 4.33 14.82 8.33
N ILE A 451 5.35 14.65 7.42
CA ILE A 451 6.68 15.20 7.71
C ILE A 451 7.02 16.31 6.70
N ASP A 452 7.30 17.55 7.33
CA ASP A 452 7.74 18.67 6.44
C ASP A 452 9.23 18.55 6.11
N LEU A 453 9.48 18.31 4.86
CA LEU A 453 10.88 18.05 4.45
C LEU A 453 11.65 19.35 4.21
N SER A 454 11.01 20.48 4.39
CA SER A 454 11.74 21.75 4.14
C SER A 454 12.38 22.27 5.43
N THR A 455 12.08 21.65 6.45
CA THR A 455 12.66 22.09 7.73
C THR A 455 13.48 20.93 8.32
N PRO A 456 14.83 21.31 8.65
CA PRO A 456 15.67 20.24 9.22
C PRO A 456 15.06 19.68 10.52
N ASN A 457 15.31 18.31 10.68
CA ASN A 457 14.93 17.69 11.97
C ASN A 457 15.94 18.02 13.07
N THR A 458 15.76 19.18 13.83
CA THR A 458 16.77 19.59 14.85
C THR A 458 16.35 19.08 16.23
N ASN A 459 15.12 18.63 16.36
CA ASN A 459 14.59 18.23 17.68
C ASN A 459 14.97 16.78 18.02
N PHE A 460 15.36 16.11 17.03
CA PHE A 460 15.77 14.72 17.32
C PHE A 460 16.94 14.70 18.31
N VAL A 461 17.80 15.72 18.29
CA VAL A 461 19.05 15.67 19.10
C VAL A 461 18.75 16.16 20.53
N THR A 462 17.69 17.12 20.76
CA THR A 462 17.41 17.74 22.07
C THR A 462 16.58 16.80 22.94
N ASN A 463 15.71 15.90 22.55
CA ASN A 463 14.87 14.95 23.31
C ASN A 463 15.65 13.68 23.67
N TYR A 464 16.85 13.51 23.10
CA TYR A 464 17.71 12.32 23.28
C TYR A 464 18.78 12.59 24.34
N ASN A 465 19.45 13.88 24.43
CA ASN A 465 20.49 14.19 25.43
C ASN A 465 19.88 14.37 26.82
N ASN A 466 18.52 14.25 26.94
CA ASN A 466 17.92 14.51 28.27
C ASN A 466 17.14 13.28 28.75
N GLY A 467 17.45 12.01 28.12
CA GLY A 467 16.81 10.78 28.67
C GLY A 467 15.28 10.84 28.60
N VAL A 468 14.68 11.81 27.89
CA VAL A 468 13.20 11.96 27.83
C VAL A 468 12.69 11.20 26.60
N ARG A 469 12.11 9.94 26.80
CA ARG A 469 11.29 9.32 25.75
C ARG A 469 10.45 10.37 24.99
N PRO A 470 10.76 10.62 23.57
CA PRO A 470 9.90 11.63 22.93
C PRO A 470 8.42 11.45 23.33
N PRO A 471 7.85 12.37 24.16
CA PRO A 471 6.40 12.21 24.36
C PRO A 471 5.62 12.28 23.04
N THR A 472 5.07 11.15 22.54
CA THR A 472 3.89 11.13 21.64
C THR A 472 3.10 12.44 21.75
N GLN A 473 3.74 13.52 22.50
CA GLN A 473 3.04 14.81 22.66
C GLN A 473 3.98 15.84 23.28
N GLY A 474 4.86 16.37 22.42
CA GLY A 474 5.68 17.54 22.83
C GLY A 474 6.88 17.71 21.90
N ALA A 475 7.17 16.88 20.82
CA ALA A 475 8.12 17.11 19.71
C ALA A 475 7.61 18.18 18.75
N ASP A 476 8.52 19.22 18.44
CA ASP A 476 8.11 20.25 17.46
C ASP A 476 7.12 19.67 16.43
N MET A 477 5.84 19.72 16.73
CA MET A 477 4.76 19.22 15.85
C MET A 477 4.52 20.22 14.71
N SER A 478 5.34 21.30 14.85
CA SER A 478 5.16 22.28 13.76
C SER A 478 5.64 21.73 12.41
N ARG A 479 6.66 20.78 12.44
CA ARG A 479 7.17 20.20 11.17
C ARG A 479 6.50 18.84 10.89
N GLU A 480 6.07 18.14 11.99
CA GLU A 480 5.47 16.80 11.81
C GLU A 480 4.11 16.75 12.49
N PRO A 481 3.12 17.46 11.89
CA PRO A 481 1.79 17.41 12.50
C PRO A 481 1.19 15.99 12.45
N VAL A 482 0.56 15.70 13.59
CA VAL A 482 -0.15 14.39 13.68
C VAL A 482 -1.65 14.66 13.50
N TYR A 483 -2.16 13.87 12.46
CA TYR A 483 -3.61 14.06 12.21
C TYR A 483 -4.44 13.37 13.29
N PHE A 484 -4.12 12.10 13.61
CA PHE A 484 -4.75 11.38 14.72
C PHE A 484 -3.76 10.38 15.33
N ALA A 485 -4.04 10.11 16.69
CA ALA A 485 -3.25 9.11 17.43
C ALA A 485 -4.15 8.35 18.42
N TYR A 486 -4.40 7.17 18.06
CA TYR A 486 -5.18 6.23 18.88
C TYR A 486 -6.51 6.85 19.31
N ASN A 487 -6.89 7.93 18.60
CA ASN A 487 -8.16 8.53 19.11
C ASN A 487 -9.16 8.65 17.96
N LEU A 488 -8.94 7.91 16.91
CA LEU A 488 -9.85 8.00 15.76
C LEU A 488 -11.29 7.68 16.18
N PRO A 489 -11.51 6.72 17.19
CA PRO A 489 -12.89 6.43 17.62
C PRO A 489 -13.57 7.65 18.24
N GLN A 490 -12.74 8.55 18.72
CA GLN A 490 -13.37 9.78 19.27
C GLN A 490 -13.92 10.67 18.15
N TRP A 491 -13.36 10.54 16.90
CA TRP A 491 -13.74 11.47 15.81
C TRP A 491 -14.71 10.80 14.84
N ILE A 492 -14.67 9.43 14.81
CA ILE A 492 -15.50 8.70 13.82
C ILE A 492 -16.41 7.72 14.60
N PRO A 493 -17.72 8.10 14.62
CA PRO A 493 -18.70 7.30 15.36
C PRO A 493 -18.69 5.84 14.90
N ASP A 494 -18.50 4.83 15.89
CA ASP A 494 -18.63 3.38 15.63
C ASP A 494 -17.33 2.81 15.08
N TYR A 495 -16.36 3.91 14.88
CA TYR A 495 -15.02 3.36 14.56
C TYR A 495 -14.46 2.64 15.80
N ASN A 496 -14.24 1.42 15.73
CA ASN A 496 -13.74 0.66 16.89
C ASN A 496 -12.26 0.31 16.68
N ILE A 497 -11.47 0.85 17.73
CA ILE A 497 -10.00 0.63 17.73
C ILE A 497 -9.71 -0.77 18.27
N MET A 498 -9.50 -1.81 17.51
CA MET A 498 -8.95 -3.15 17.82
C MET A 498 -9.06 -3.46 19.31
N THR A 499 -9.81 -4.67 19.77
CA THR A 499 -9.67 -5.38 21.06
C THR A 499 -8.54 -6.41 20.98
N TYR A 500 -7.20 -6.08 21.18
CA TYR A 500 -6.03 -6.80 21.70
C TYR A 500 -6.36 -7.54 23.00
N VAL A 501 -6.86 -8.96 23.02
CA VAL A 501 -6.60 -9.58 24.34
C VAL A 501 -5.72 -10.81 24.13
N TRP A 502 -4.40 -10.85 24.42
CA TRP A 502 -3.41 -11.90 24.73
C TRP A 502 -4.06 -13.11 25.41
N PRO A 503 -4.01 -14.36 24.90
CA PRO A 503 -4.58 -15.65 25.33
C PRO A 503 -4.39 -15.87 26.84
N ILE A 504 -3.87 -14.80 27.66
CA ILE A 504 -3.83 -15.13 29.11
C ILE A 504 -4.99 -14.41 29.81
N TYR A 505 -6.03 -13.83 29.07
CA TYR A 505 -7.13 -13.15 29.81
C TYR A 505 -8.47 -13.57 29.21
N SER A 506 -9.23 -14.60 29.68
CA SER A 506 -10.58 -15.17 29.76
C SER A 506 -11.65 -14.22 29.20
N LYS A 507 -11.36 -13.21 28.15
CA LYS A 507 -12.58 -12.57 27.61
C LYS A 507 -12.69 -12.89 26.12
N PRO A 508 -13.94 -13.29 25.62
CA PRO A 508 -14.20 -13.60 24.20
C PRO A 508 -14.00 -12.37 23.31
N MET A 509 -12.90 -12.41 22.41
CA MET A 509 -12.58 -11.79 21.11
C MET A 509 -13.81 -11.10 20.51
N GLY A 510 -14.30 -9.95 21.00
CA GLY A 510 -15.53 -9.35 20.41
C GLY A 510 -15.17 -8.35 19.31
N GLY A 511 -14.38 -8.71 18.18
CA GLY A 511 -14.80 -7.97 16.96
C GLY A 511 -16.32 -7.85 16.84
N VAL A 512 -16.89 -6.76 17.29
CA VAL A 512 -18.37 -6.71 17.14
C VAL A 512 -18.76 -7.25 15.74
N TYR A 513 -18.73 -8.54 15.56
CA TYR A 513 -19.62 -9.06 14.51
C TYR A 513 -20.97 -8.35 14.52
N GLY A 514 -21.17 -7.42 13.43
CA GLY A 514 -22.52 -6.80 13.31
C GLY A 514 -22.47 -5.30 13.61
N GLY A 515 -21.18 -4.61 13.93
CA GLY A 515 -21.25 -3.12 13.90
C GLY A 515 -21.37 -2.60 12.47
N TYR A 516 -22.43 -1.84 12.19
CA TYR A 516 -22.73 -1.23 10.88
C TYR A 516 -21.47 -1.10 10.02
N ASN A 517 -20.08 -1.35 10.60
CA ASN A 517 -18.86 -1.06 9.83
C ASN A 517 -17.90 -2.26 9.86
N GLY A 518 -18.28 -3.66 9.90
CA GLY A 518 -17.63 -4.85 9.33
C GLY A 518 -16.24 -5.09 9.95
N ALA A 519 -16.01 -6.09 10.90
CA ALA A 519 -14.93 -6.89 11.51
C ALA A 519 -13.56 -6.50 10.93
N TYR A 520 -12.59 -6.02 11.76
CA TYR A 520 -11.30 -5.34 12.00
C TYR A 520 -10.20 -6.38 12.19
N GLY A 521 -9.64 -6.83 10.99
CA GLY A 521 -8.48 -7.76 10.98
C GLY A 521 -7.28 -7.19 11.76
N TRP A 522 -6.58 -8.17 12.51
CA TRP A 522 -5.24 -8.08 13.15
C TRP A 522 -4.24 -7.36 12.25
N HIS A 523 -3.88 -5.95 12.53
CA HIS A 523 -2.65 -5.32 11.98
C HIS A 523 -2.79 -5.09 10.47
N HIS A 524 -4.08 -4.40 9.91
CA HIS A 524 -3.93 -4.25 8.45
C HIS A 524 -5.09 -3.40 7.91
N ASP A 525 -5.01 -2.07 8.10
CA ASP A 525 -5.65 -1.04 7.25
C ASP A 525 -4.64 0.08 6.96
N GLY A 526 -3.26 -0.28 6.51
CA GLY A 526 -2.03 0.50 6.21
C GLY A 526 -2.11 1.13 4.81
N ASN A 527 -3.10 2.14 4.56
CA ASN A 527 -3.16 2.82 3.25
C ASN A 527 -2.60 4.25 3.38
N PRO A 528 -2.00 4.65 2.25
CA PRO A 528 -1.37 5.98 2.35
C PRO A 528 -2.42 7.10 2.30
N PRO A 529 -2.26 8.10 3.24
CA PRO A 529 -3.10 9.30 3.14
C PRO A 529 -2.79 10.09 1.86
N ILE A 530 -3.93 10.48 1.16
CA ILE A 530 -3.74 11.20 -0.13
C ILE A 530 -4.22 12.65 0.00
N PRO A 531 -3.25 13.58 -0.12
CA PRO A 531 -3.68 14.99 -0.12
C PRO A 531 -4.33 15.40 -1.44
N TYR A 532 -5.40 16.16 -1.32
CA TYR A 532 -6.07 16.66 -2.54
C TYR A 532 -6.97 17.84 -2.18
N GLU A 533 -6.69 19.02 -2.85
CA GLU A 533 -7.49 20.26 -2.73
C GLU A 533 -7.83 20.57 -1.28
N GLY A 534 -6.82 20.61 -0.35
CA GLY A 534 -7.00 21.17 1.01
C GLY A 534 -7.43 20.07 1.99
N LYS A 535 -7.59 18.81 1.48
CA LYS A 535 -7.95 17.71 2.41
C LYS A 535 -6.96 16.55 2.26
N VAL A 536 -6.98 15.76 3.30
CA VAL A 536 -6.25 14.49 3.23
C VAL A 536 -7.25 13.34 3.35
N TYR A 537 -7.07 12.32 2.32
CA TYR A 537 -8.04 11.23 2.27
C TYR A 537 -7.34 9.90 2.60
N PHE A 538 -8.03 9.09 3.33
CA PHE A 538 -7.53 7.72 3.55
C PHE A 538 -8.73 6.81 3.87
N HIS A 539 -8.43 5.48 3.71
CA HIS A 539 -9.52 4.60 4.19
C HIS A 539 -9.06 3.83 5.44
N ALA A 540 -10.03 3.67 6.20
CA ALA A 540 -9.82 2.87 7.43
C ALA A 540 -10.84 1.73 7.46
N SER A 541 -10.23 0.55 7.00
CA SER A 541 -11.12 -0.63 6.88
C SER A 541 -12.20 -0.37 5.81
N ASN A 542 -13.48 -0.23 6.19
CA ASN A 542 -14.54 -0.05 5.17
C ASN A 542 -15.09 1.38 5.23
N ALA A 543 -14.21 2.26 5.77
CA ALA A 543 -14.68 3.65 5.75
C ALA A 543 -13.66 4.54 5.03
N ILE A 544 -14.27 5.47 4.40
CA ILE A 544 -13.42 6.50 3.76
C ILE A 544 -13.50 7.78 4.62
N VAL A 545 -12.25 8.30 4.82
CA VAL A 545 -12.22 9.48 5.73
C VAL A 545 -11.53 10.65 5.01
N ALA A 546 -12.16 11.82 5.22
CA ALA A 546 -11.51 13.06 4.75
C ALA A 546 -11.20 13.97 5.95
N MET A 547 -9.93 14.39 5.87
CA MET A 547 -9.51 15.32 6.94
C MET A 547 -9.12 16.69 6.35
N GLU A 548 -9.45 17.73 7.14
CA GLU A 548 -9.08 19.10 6.72
C GLU A 548 -8.51 19.87 7.90
N LYS A 549 -7.86 21.05 7.54
CA LYS A 549 -7.20 21.86 8.61
C LYS A 549 -8.20 22.20 9.73
N ASN A 550 -7.66 21.91 11.02
CA ASN A 550 -8.45 22.09 12.24
C ASN A 550 -8.72 23.58 12.49
N ALA A 551 -10.00 24.14 12.46
CA ALA A 551 -10.31 25.50 12.95
C ALA A 551 -10.51 25.50 14.47
N ARG A 552 -9.60 25.82 15.44
CA ARG A 552 -9.51 26.02 16.90
C ARG A 552 -10.89 25.96 17.56
N ASN A 553 -11.98 25.03 17.03
CA ASN A 553 -13.28 24.85 17.71
C ASN A 553 -14.13 23.82 16.96
N ALA A 554 -13.50 22.84 16.35
CA ALA A 554 -14.32 21.98 15.48
C ALA A 554 -14.94 20.85 16.32
N THR A 555 -16.25 20.69 16.33
CA THR A 555 -17.11 19.70 17.00
C THR A 555 -16.94 18.32 16.33
N ALA A 556 -16.73 17.21 17.19
CA ALA A 556 -16.79 15.81 16.71
C ALA A 556 -17.89 15.64 15.64
N LEU A 557 -17.45 15.02 14.47
CA LEU A 557 -18.52 14.70 13.49
C LEU A 557 -19.69 13.98 14.17
N PRO A 558 -20.92 14.51 13.85
CA PRO A 558 -22.08 13.91 14.53
C PRO A 558 -21.96 12.38 14.59
N LEU A 559 -21.98 11.86 15.86
CA LEU A 559 -22.09 10.39 16.08
C LEU A 559 -23.30 9.83 15.35
N ALA A 560 -23.04 9.06 14.28
CA ALA A 560 -24.26 8.27 14.07
C ALA A 560 -25.04 8.08 15.39
N GLU A 561 -26.14 8.73 15.48
CA GLU A 561 -26.92 8.63 16.74
C GLU A 561 -27.37 7.18 16.98
N ILE A 562 -26.70 6.52 17.93
CA ILE A 562 -27.35 5.27 18.39
C ILE A 562 -28.81 5.57 18.79
N VAL A 563 -29.67 5.20 17.91
CA VAL A 563 -31.10 5.45 18.23
C VAL A 563 -31.62 4.24 19.03
N ASP A 564 -32.15 4.59 20.17
CA ASP A 564 -32.85 3.54 20.96
C ASP A 564 -33.88 2.79 20.09
N VAL A 565 -33.62 1.45 19.91
CA VAL A 565 -34.54 0.62 19.10
C VAL A 565 -35.99 0.80 19.59
N ASN A 566 -36.12 1.44 20.76
CA ASN A 566 -37.50 1.65 21.24
C ASN A 566 -37.99 3.07 20.96
N ASP A 567 -37.19 3.96 20.33
CA ASP A 567 -37.62 5.30 19.91
C ASP A 567 -38.60 5.22 18.73
N PRO A 568 -39.90 5.52 18.90
CA PRO A 568 -40.98 5.38 17.91
C PRO A 568 -40.77 6.30 16.70
N THR A 569 -39.75 7.25 16.70
CA THR A 569 -39.50 8.22 15.61
C THR A 569 -38.40 7.70 14.68
N VAL A 570 -37.85 6.54 15.00
CA VAL A 570 -36.78 5.96 14.15
C VAL A 570 -37.32 4.68 13.50
N PRO A 571 -37.51 4.66 12.25
CA PRO A 571 -38.03 3.45 11.61
C PRO A 571 -37.20 2.21 12.00
N VAL A 572 -37.54 1.48 12.98
CA VAL A 572 -36.87 0.21 13.34
C VAL A 572 -37.41 -0.90 12.43
N VAL A 573 -36.46 -1.38 11.65
CA VAL A 573 -36.92 -2.53 10.84
C VAL A 573 -37.67 -3.53 11.75
N SER A 574 -38.97 -3.71 11.66
CA SER A 574 -39.76 -4.65 12.47
C SER A 574 -39.19 -6.08 12.38
N LYS A 575 -39.32 -6.76 13.47
CA LYS A 575 -38.97 -8.20 13.45
C LYS A 575 -39.45 -8.88 12.15
N ALA A 576 -40.61 -8.52 11.79
CA ALA A 576 -41.16 -9.13 10.55
C ALA A 576 -40.30 -8.75 9.33
N GLU A 577 -39.96 -7.49 9.33
CA GLU A 577 -39.10 -7.05 8.19
C GLU A 577 -37.73 -7.73 8.25
N MET A 578 -37.17 -7.90 9.39
CA MET A 578 -35.86 -8.57 9.49
C MET A 578 -35.98 -10.04 9.11
N THR A 579 -37.06 -10.65 9.59
CA THR A 579 -37.31 -12.04 9.19
C THR A 579 -37.43 -12.17 7.67
N THR A 580 -38.12 -11.22 7.11
CA THR A 580 -38.24 -11.26 5.63
C THR A 580 -36.86 -11.08 4.98
N LEU A 581 -36.09 -10.16 5.49
CA LEU A 581 -34.75 -9.94 4.89
C LEU A 581 -33.90 -11.20 5.06
N LEU A 582 -33.95 -11.76 6.27
CA LEU A 582 -33.16 -12.99 6.49
C LEU A 582 -33.67 -14.11 5.56
N SER A 583 -35.03 -14.24 5.54
CA SER A 583 -35.60 -15.29 4.67
C SER A 583 -35.19 -15.09 3.22
N ASP A 584 -35.20 -13.90 2.74
CA ASP A 584 -34.77 -13.64 1.35
C ASP A 584 -33.30 -14.02 1.13
N GLU A 585 -32.45 -13.72 2.15
CA GLU A 585 -31.02 -14.06 1.98
C GLU A 585 -30.81 -15.58 1.99
N VAL A 586 -31.53 -16.25 2.84
CA VAL A 586 -31.39 -17.72 2.91
C VAL A 586 -31.91 -18.36 1.62
N GLN A 587 -32.95 -17.75 1.13
CA GLN A 587 -33.51 -18.36 -0.09
C GLN A 587 -32.53 -18.20 -1.26
N LYS A 588 -31.87 -17.08 -1.31
CA LYS A 588 -30.85 -16.90 -2.37
C LYS A 588 -29.79 -18.00 -2.29
N MET A 589 -29.42 -18.33 -1.09
CA MET A 589 -28.37 -19.36 -0.94
C MET A 589 -28.89 -20.74 -1.33
N ILE A 590 -30.12 -21.01 -0.92
CA ILE A 590 -30.72 -22.31 -1.32
C ILE A 590 -30.84 -22.37 -2.84
N ASP A 591 -31.36 -21.29 -3.45
CA ASP A 591 -31.55 -21.30 -4.92
C ASP A 591 -30.21 -21.47 -5.65
N ALA A 592 -29.17 -20.87 -5.06
CA ALA A 592 -27.85 -20.94 -5.73
C ALA A 592 -27.28 -22.37 -5.67
N GLY A 593 -27.84 -23.19 -4.69
CA GLY A 593 -27.24 -24.53 -4.47
C GLY A 593 -25.86 -24.42 -3.82
N HIS A 594 -24.94 -25.17 -4.51
CA HIS A 594 -23.56 -25.10 -3.98
C HIS A 594 -22.94 -23.71 -4.23
N LEU A 595 -22.58 -22.96 -3.09
CA LEU A 595 -22.15 -21.55 -3.20
C LEU A 595 -20.65 -21.47 -3.54
N LEU A 596 -20.46 -20.58 -4.44
CA LEU A 596 -19.06 -20.17 -4.65
C LEU A 596 -18.57 -19.33 -3.46
N PRO A 597 -17.28 -19.62 -3.03
CA PRO A 597 -16.78 -18.81 -1.91
C PRO A 597 -16.88 -17.31 -2.20
N GLY A 598 -17.56 -16.56 -1.20
CA GLY A 598 -17.58 -15.08 -1.25
C GLY A 598 -16.43 -14.47 -0.45
N TYR A 599 -16.29 -13.13 -0.43
CA TYR A 599 -15.14 -12.47 0.25
C TYR A 599 -15.65 -11.68 1.44
N ALA A 600 -15.08 -12.09 2.75
CA ALA A 600 -15.41 -11.27 3.93
C ALA A 600 -14.11 -10.69 4.53
N PRO A 601 -14.43 -9.55 5.25
CA PRO A 601 -13.31 -8.90 5.95
C PRO A 601 -12.93 -9.65 7.23
N GLY A 602 -12.43 -10.99 7.05
CA GLY A 602 -11.82 -11.60 8.26
C GLY A 602 -12.09 -13.11 8.29
N PRO A 603 -11.23 -13.87 9.10
CA PRO A 603 -11.40 -15.32 9.16
C PRO A 603 -12.73 -15.72 9.82
N GLY A 604 -13.52 -16.49 9.06
CA GLY A 604 -14.70 -17.12 9.70
C GLY A 604 -14.36 -17.73 11.07
N LYS A 605 -15.44 -17.93 11.97
CA LYS A 605 -15.33 -18.46 13.35
C LYS A 605 -14.46 -19.72 13.40
N PHE A 606 -14.33 -20.47 12.33
CA PHE A 606 -13.68 -21.79 12.46
C PHE A 606 -12.42 -21.82 11.60
N ASP A 607 -11.95 -20.67 11.14
CA ASP A 607 -10.73 -20.58 10.31
C ASP A 607 -9.60 -19.96 11.16
N PHE A 608 -8.96 -20.81 12.18
CA PHE A 608 -8.01 -20.41 13.25
C PHE A 608 -6.59 -20.33 12.69
N GLN A 609 -6.30 -20.86 11.29
CA GLN A 609 -4.91 -20.87 10.80
C GLN A 609 -4.80 -20.07 9.49
N GLY A 610 -5.99 -19.56 8.86
CA GLY A 610 -5.87 -18.73 7.63
C GLY A 610 -5.24 -17.36 7.93
N HIS A 611 -5.00 -17.08 9.20
CA HIS A 611 -4.66 -15.75 9.76
C HIS A 611 -3.14 -15.56 9.81
N ARG A 612 -2.28 -16.72 9.73
CA ARG A 612 -0.81 -16.58 9.95
C ARG A 612 -0.06 -16.78 8.64
N ILE A 613 -0.78 -17.10 7.56
CA ILE A 613 -0.05 -17.44 6.32
C ILE A 613 -0.57 -16.55 5.20
N CYS A 614 -1.48 -15.46 5.54
CA CYS A 614 -1.91 -14.89 4.22
C CYS A 614 -2.29 -13.43 4.41
N GLY A 615 -1.51 -12.69 4.88
CA GLY A 615 -1.32 -11.22 4.74
C GLY A 615 -1.69 -10.73 3.33
N GLU A 616 -2.53 -11.59 2.52
CA GLU A 616 -2.81 -11.13 1.14
C GLU A 616 -3.99 -11.93 0.57
N SER A 617 -5.01 -12.47 1.30
CA SER A 617 -6.00 -13.18 0.43
C SER A 617 -7.41 -12.90 0.95
N LEU A 618 -8.02 -11.76 0.57
CA LEU A 618 -9.49 -11.81 0.42
C LEU A 618 -10.08 -13.06 1.07
N MET A 619 -9.96 -13.28 2.46
CA MET A 619 -10.59 -14.50 3.02
C MET A 619 -12.02 -14.67 2.49
N ASP A 620 -12.20 -15.48 1.54
CA ASP A 620 -13.46 -15.94 0.95
C ASP A 620 -14.51 -16.23 2.04
N TYR A 621 -15.65 -15.50 2.28
CA TYR A 621 -16.70 -16.29 2.93
C TYR A 621 -16.57 -17.79 2.59
N TRP A 622 -16.37 -18.61 3.66
CA TRP A 622 -16.73 -20.04 3.44
C TRP A 622 -15.51 -20.84 3.00
N HIS A 623 -14.31 -20.04 3.19
CA HIS A 623 -13.07 -20.79 2.97
C HIS A 623 -13.11 -22.13 3.73
N ASN A 624 -13.91 -22.02 4.77
CA ASN A 624 -14.25 -23.25 5.51
C ASN A 624 -15.77 -23.48 5.52
N PRO A 625 -16.18 -24.41 4.74
CA PRO A 625 -17.63 -24.64 4.63
C PRO A 625 -18.32 -24.68 6.00
N SER A 626 -17.57 -24.83 7.05
CA SER A 626 -18.16 -24.89 8.41
C SER A 626 -18.73 -23.52 8.84
N ASP A 627 -18.12 -22.45 8.35
CA ASP A 627 -18.66 -21.12 8.70
C ASP A 627 -20.06 -20.92 8.11
N THR A 628 -20.33 -21.38 6.88
CA THR A 628 -21.67 -21.23 6.24
C THR A 628 -22.69 -22.14 6.91
N ILE A 629 -22.21 -23.32 7.15
CA ILE A 629 -23.16 -24.25 7.78
C ILE A 629 -23.54 -23.74 9.18
N TYR A 630 -22.54 -23.28 9.90
CA TYR A 630 -22.81 -22.72 11.24
C TYR A 630 -23.81 -21.55 11.17
N ILE A 631 -23.59 -20.61 10.20
CA ILE A 631 -24.47 -19.42 10.10
C ILE A 631 -25.88 -19.84 9.69
N LEU A 632 -26.03 -20.82 8.80
CA LEU A 632 -27.38 -21.22 8.33
C LEU A 632 -28.10 -22.01 9.44
N LEU A 633 -27.29 -22.72 10.28
CA LEU A 633 -27.96 -23.40 11.42
C LEU A 633 -28.49 -22.37 12.41
N ARG A 634 -27.79 -21.24 12.55
CA ARG A 634 -28.28 -20.20 13.46
C ARG A 634 -29.51 -19.49 12.88
N ALA A 635 -29.52 -19.43 11.51
CA ALA A 635 -30.64 -18.72 10.85
C ALA A 635 -31.91 -19.60 10.87
N LEU A 636 -31.76 -20.90 10.99
CA LEU A 636 -32.83 -21.88 10.72
C LEU A 636 -34.06 -21.59 11.59
N PRO A 637 -33.88 -21.22 12.90
CA PRO A 637 -35.11 -21.05 13.70
C PRO A 637 -35.79 -19.71 13.39
N HIS A 638 -35.09 -18.90 12.58
CA HIS A 638 -35.65 -17.53 12.44
C HIS A 638 -36.22 -17.33 11.03
N VAL A 639 -36.24 -18.40 10.18
CA VAL A 639 -36.87 -18.27 8.85
C VAL A 639 -38.24 -18.95 8.90
N PRO A 640 -39.21 -18.64 7.99
CA PRO A 640 -40.57 -19.22 8.00
C PRO A 640 -40.54 -20.76 7.92
N ALA A 641 -41.53 -21.41 8.56
CA ALA A 641 -41.59 -22.89 8.69
C ALA A 641 -41.47 -23.57 7.32
N GLY A 642 -42.07 -22.92 6.29
CA GLY A 642 -42.05 -23.50 4.92
C GLY A 642 -40.63 -23.52 4.34
N GLN A 643 -39.74 -22.62 4.76
CA GLN A 643 -38.35 -22.52 4.24
C GLN A 643 -37.38 -23.35 5.09
N GLN A 644 -37.79 -23.73 6.29
CA GLN A 644 -36.89 -24.45 7.22
C GLN A 644 -36.56 -25.84 6.67
N ALA A 645 -37.60 -26.46 6.05
CA ALA A 645 -37.33 -27.82 5.50
C ALA A 645 -36.29 -27.76 4.37
N ALA A 646 -36.46 -26.81 3.50
CA ALA A 646 -35.49 -26.67 2.39
C ALA A 646 -34.09 -26.32 2.91
N LEU A 647 -34.10 -25.45 3.88
CA LEU A 647 -32.78 -25.05 4.42
C LEU A 647 -32.11 -26.25 5.10
N ARG A 648 -32.88 -27.14 5.81
CA ARG A 648 -32.27 -28.33 6.45
C ARG A 648 -31.68 -29.26 5.39
N ALA A 649 -32.46 -29.41 4.39
CA ALA A 649 -31.96 -30.30 3.32
C ALA A 649 -30.66 -29.75 2.71
N TYR A 650 -30.75 -28.49 2.46
CA TYR A 650 -29.53 -27.85 1.91
C TYR A 650 -28.32 -28.06 2.85
N ILE A 651 -28.45 -27.73 4.14
CA ILE A 651 -27.33 -27.83 5.11
C ILE A 651 -26.85 -29.28 5.15
N GLN A 652 -27.78 -30.24 5.16
CA GLN A 652 -27.39 -31.65 5.18
C GLN A 652 -26.58 -32.04 3.94
N SER A 653 -27.07 -31.61 2.84
CA SER A 653 -26.34 -31.92 1.59
C SER A 653 -24.91 -31.35 1.63
N GLU A 654 -24.76 -30.05 2.10
CA GLU A 654 -23.41 -29.44 2.13
C GLU A 654 -22.53 -30.14 3.17
N PHE A 655 -23.10 -30.45 4.30
CA PHE A 655 -22.33 -31.14 5.36
C PHE A 655 -21.82 -32.49 4.86
N ASN A 656 -22.66 -33.25 4.14
CA ASN A 656 -22.23 -34.57 3.63
C ASN A 656 -21.14 -34.45 2.57
N ALA A 657 -21.33 -33.47 1.72
CA ALA A 657 -20.34 -33.32 0.63
C ALA A 657 -19.02 -32.75 1.15
N TYR A 658 -19.14 -31.90 2.32
CA TYR A 658 -17.93 -31.23 2.84
C TYR A 658 -17.95 -31.27 4.36
N PRO A 659 -17.65 -32.35 4.94
CA PRO A 659 -17.77 -32.49 6.39
C PRO A 659 -16.77 -31.57 7.14
N PRO A 660 -17.22 -30.78 8.16
CA PRO A 660 -16.48 -29.70 8.85
C PRO A 660 -15.26 -30.24 9.60
N TYR A 661 -15.13 -31.60 9.65
CA TYR A 661 -13.95 -32.14 10.37
C TYR A 661 -12.84 -32.52 9.37
N GLN A 662 -12.99 -32.38 8.12
CA GLN A 662 -11.95 -32.61 7.11
C GLN A 662 -11.27 -31.29 6.72
N TYR A 663 -10.25 -30.77 7.50
CA TYR A 663 -9.53 -29.51 7.25
C TYR A 663 -9.45 -29.21 5.75
N ALA A 664 -10.59 -28.73 5.07
CA ALA A 664 -10.38 -28.46 3.62
C ALA A 664 -10.26 -26.95 3.42
N HIS A 665 -8.97 -26.38 3.51
CA HIS A 665 -8.59 -24.98 3.16
C HIS A 665 -8.85 -24.69 1.67
N ILE A 666 -9.74 -25.43 1.09
CA ILE A 666 -9.93 -25.10 -0.34
C ILE A 666 -11.39 -24.72 -0.55
N GLY A 667 -12.05 -23.96 0.49
CA GLY A 667 -13.35 -23.39 0.04
C GLY A 667 -13.84 -24.01 -1.27
N TRP A 668 -15.23 -24.16 -1.40
CA TRP A 668 -16.06 -24.59 -2.54
C TRP A 668 -15.42 -24.18 -3.88
N ASP A 669 -14.22 -24.76 -4.41
CA ASP A 669 -13.45 -24.48 -5.63
C ASP A 669 -14.37 -24.34 -6.85
N SER A 670 -15.81 -24.51 -6.65
CA SER A 670 -16.79 -24.46 -7.75
C SER A 670 -18.20 -24.20 -7.18
N GLY A 671 -18.99 -23.36 -7.87
CA GLY A 671 -20.37 -23.11 -7.38
C GLY A 671 -20.95 -21.85 -8.03
N THR A 672 -22.24 -21.54 -7.56
CA THR A 672 -22.97 -20.40 -8.12
C THR A 672 -22.91 -19.21 -7.14
N PRO A 673 -22.58 -17.99 -7.72
CA PRO A 673 -22.59 -16.83 -6.82
C PRO A 673 -23.96 -16.63 -6.15
N ARG A 674 -23.76 -16.20 -4.96
CA ARG A 674 -25.02 -15.91 -4.22
C ARG A 674 -25.76 -14.73 -4.85
N ASP A 675 -25.01 -13.63 -5.26
CA ASP A 675 -25.66 -12.42 -5.83
C ASP A 675 -25.48 -12.41 -7.36
N ASN A 676 -26.67 -11.93 -8.02
CA ASN A 676 -26.54 -11.73 -9.49
C ASN A 676 -25.61 -10.54 -9.81
N PHE A 677 -24.46 -10.84 -10.50
CA PHE A 677 -23.49 -9.75 -10.79
C PHE A 677 -23.61 -9.34 -12.25
N THR A 678 -24.99 -9.22 -12.79
CA THR A 678 -25.16 -8.76 -14.19
C THR A 678 -25.57 -7.27 -14.18
#